data_AF-A0A523E1T7-F1
#
_entry.id   AF-A0A523E1T7-F1
#
_cell.length_a   1.000
_cell.length_b   1.000
_cell.length_c   1.000
_cell.angle_alpha   90.00
_cell.angle_beta   90.00
_cell.angle_gamma   90.00
#
_symmetry.space_group_name_H-M   'P 1'
#
loop_
_entity.id
_entity.type
_entity.pdbx_description
1 polymer ?
#
loop_
_entity_poly.entity_id
_entity_poly.type
_entity_poly.pdbx_seq_one_letter_code
_entity_poly.pdbx_strand_id
1 'polypeptide(L)'
;MRTLWTLVALFGLGIAPAFSQIDATREDHVMGSLGIAAYDPETGEVGVACASRVFAVGYVMAHVRAGVGAVATMGGAPYKDGPLMLDWMEDGATPEEVLERLRQRYDHIGQMSIVDAKGRSVAATENPNLSDWNGQRIGKNYAASGNILTGPGVVAGFGDSFESTAGSGLPLAERLMRALEAATRAGGDARGQMGAVLQVYKPGAGYRSTGLHVDLRVDDSPHAVNELRDHYERWKVERAQQYGSRMIQQTRGNDVARLQNWLVELGYAKSGDSELFDASGKPRGIFNNATAAAVVAFKRDHDLGEGKSANRETVIKMISLLRDRSRGRGASSFWKVADASFEPDPHRISSLSIAGYDPETGEVGIAMASRFFAVAPIAVHVRADVGAVATMGGSPYKDANEMLDWLEEGETPEGVIERLRDRYGDQWGGGQINIVDVQGRSISATGTESMWKGQRFGKNYATSGNILAGPEVVDGFADTFERTEGSGMPLAERLLKALAAADRAGGDARGRMGATLVVKKKRPGGLGPQNTDDYVNLRIDNSTRAIHELENLYYRWRSIRNQEPGFRVMGQSRGEDVKWLQRSLVEFGYLSPDDRAAFGEDGNARGILNATTADALARYKNDRNLGGAPSAGLEVVNAMRRERLGLLPHVSSPEDTEGMIIYQRNGGDVPR
;
A
#
# COMPACT_ATOMS: atom_id res chain seq x y z
N MET A 1 65.10 -38.43 45.85
CA MET A 1 64.35 -38.02 47.07
C MET A 1 63.56 -36.76 46.75
N ARG A 2 62.42 -36.54 47.42
CA ARG A 2 61.70 -35.26 47.63
C ARG A 2 61.53 -34.29 46.45
N THR A 3 60.29 -34.24 45.96
CA THR A 3 59.49 -33.03 45.68
C THR A 3 60.03 -31.67 46.18
N LEU A 4 59.91 -30.62 45.34
CA LEU A 4 59.02 -29.46 45.62
C LEU A 4 58.75 -28.57 44.37
N TRP A 5 57.46 -28.20 44.18
CA TRP A 5 56.78 -26.98 43.66
C TRP A 5 57.62 -25.85 42.99
N THR A 6 57.14 -25.02 42.03
CA THR A 6 55.78 -24.49 41.69
C THR A 6 55.78 -24.12 40.17
N LEU A 7 54.78 -24.37 39.31
CA LEU A 7 53.57 -23.54 39.01
C LEU A 7 53.88 -22.01 38.98
N VAL A 8 53.51 -21.16 38.00
CA VAL A 8 52.32 -21.00 37.11
C VAL A 8 52.76 -20.18 35.85
N ALA A 9 52.17 -20.15 34.64
CA ALA A 9 51.39 -21.09 33.80
C ALA A 9 51.10 -20.43 32.40
N LEU A 10 50.40 -21.15 31.50
CA LEU A 10 49.62 -20.69 30.32
C LEU A 10 50.28 -19.89 29.17
N PHE A 11 50.46 -20.57 28.02
CA PHE A 11 49.90 -20.12 26.73
C PHE A 11 49.39 -21.35 25.96
N GLY A 12 48.11 -21.39 25.62
CA GLY A 12 47.46 -22.54 24.98
C GLY A 12 47.27 -22.35 23.48
N LEU A 13 47.79 -23.28 22.67
CA LEU A 13 47.52 -23.34 21.23
C LEU A 13 46.08 -23.85 20.97
N GLY A 14 45.13 -22.92 20.92
CA GLY A 14 43.76 -23.20 20.51
C GLY A 14 43.66 -23.36 19.00
N ILE A 15 43.29 -24.55 18.53
CA ILE A 15 42.98 -24.79 17.11
C ILE A 15 41.67 -24.06 16.79
N ALA A 16 41.74 -23.03 15.95
CA ALA A 16 40.52 -22.38 15.46
C ALA A 16 39.75 -23.34 14.54
N PRO A 17 38.41 -23.42 14.66
CA PRO A 17 37.62 -24.22 13.73
C PRO A 17 37.73 -23.63 12.33
N ALA A 18 37.87 -24.49 11.33
CA ALA A 18 37.73 -24.09 9.94
C ALA A 18 36.26 -23.69 9.71
N PHE A 19 35.98 -22.39 9.71
CA PHE A 19 34.72 -21.86 9.19
C PHE A 19 34.62 -22.26 7.72
N SER A 20 33.76 -23.23 7.43
CA SER A 20 33.32 -23.50 6.07
C SER A 20 32.80 -22.21 5.47
N GLN A 21 33.28 -21.85 4.28
CA GLN A 21 32.66 -20.78 3.52
C GLN A 21 31.19 -21.15 3.32
N ILE A 22 30.29 -20.32 3.85
CA ILE A 22 28.87 -20.38 3.47
C ILE A 22 28.84 -19.86 2.04
N ASP A 23 28.77 -20.76 1.07
CA ASP A 23 28.47 -20.38 -0.30
C ASP A 23 27.13 -19.65 -0.31
N ALA A 24 27.11 -18.41 -0.80
CA ALA A 24 25.90 -17.63 -0.97
C ALA A 24 25.12 -18.17 -2.18
N THR A 25 24.49 -19.33 -2.01
CA THR A 25 23.86 -20.06 -3.10
C THR A 25 22.49 -19.47 -3.47
N ARG A 26 22.38 -18.96 -4.71
CA ARG A 26 21.17 -19.02 -5.57
C ARG A 26 19.93 -18.21 -5.15
N GLU A 27 19.71 -17.88 -3.88
CA GLU A 27 18.44 -17.31 -3.40
C GLU A 27 18.23 -15.82 -3.71
N ASP A 28 19.29 -15.03 -3.85
CA ASP A 28 19.23 -13.56 -4.02
C ASP A 28 18.50 -13.06 -5.29
N HIS A 29 18.19 -13.96 -6.22
CA HIS A 29 17.46 -13.65 -7.46
C HIS A 29 16.01 -14.18 -7.47
N VAL A 30 15.56 -14.89 -6.42
CA VAL A 30 14.26 -15.56 -6.39
C VAL A 30 13.28 -14.80 -5.48
N MET A 31 12.15 -14.37 -6.06
CA MET A 31 11.10 -13.70 -5.30
C MET A 31 10.11 -14.69 -4.70
N GLY A 32 10.51 -15.22 -3.54
CA GLY A 32 9.62 -15.93 -2.62
C GLY A 32 8.37 -15.11 -2.29
N SER A 33 7.24 -15.80 -2.30
CA SER A 33 5.89 -15.25 -2.18
C SER A 33 4.92 -16.40 -1.90
N LEU A 34 3.79 -16.09 -1.27
CA LEU A 34 2.68 -17.01 -1.06
C LEU A 34 1.33 -16.34 -1.38
N GLY A 35 0.38 -17.11 -1.91
CA GLY A 35 -0.92 -16.57 -2.29
C GLY A 35 -2.01 -17.61 -2.54
N ILE A 36 -3.25 -17.16 -2.37
CA ILE A 36 -4.48 -17.89 -2.69
C ILE A 36 -5.37 -17.00 -3.57
N ALA A 37 -5.86 -17.55 -4.67
CA ALA A 37 -6.91 -17.00 -5.51
C ALA A 37 -8.18 -17.86 -5.33
N ALA A 38 -9.35 -17.24 -5.11
CA ALA A 38 -10.59 -17.97 -4.84
C ALA A 38 -11.85 -17.29 -5.40
N TYR A 39 -12.91 -18.09 -5.52
CA TYR A 39 -14.26 -17.70 -5.95
C TYR A 39 -15.31 -18.17 -4.93
N ASP A 40 -16.36 -17.38 -4.74
CA ASP A 40 -17.53 -17.73 -3.94
C ASP A 40 -18.81 -17.81 -4.80
N PRO A 41 -19.37 -19.02 -5.03
CA PRO A 41 -20.57 -19.21 -5.84
C PRO A 41 -21.85 -18.72 -5.16
N GLU A 42 -21.86 -18.51 -3.84
CA GLU A 42 -23.05 -17.99 -3.14
C GLU A 42 -23.21 -16.48 -3.37
N THR A 43 -22.10 -15.75 -3.49
CA THR A 43 -22.09 -14.29 -3.63
C THR A 43 -21.69 -13.78 -5.00
N GLY A 44 -20.97 -14.56 -5.81
CA GLY A 44 -20.34 -14.09 -7.05
C GLY A 44 -19.08 -13.25 -6.81
N GLU A 45 -18.45 -13.37 -5.63
CA GLU A 45 -17.16 -12.74 -5.32
C GLU A 45 -16.01 -13.55 -5.92
N VAL A 46 -15.02 -12.85 -6.51
CA VAL A 46 -13.70 -13.38 -6.88
C VAL A 46 -12.63 -12.59 -6.14
N GLY A 47 -11.51 -13.20 -5.77
CA GLY A 47 -10.48 -12.48 -5.03
C GLY A 47 -9.15 -13.21 -4.84
N VAL A 48 -8.17 -12.45 -4.34
CA VAL A 48 -6.80 -12.87 -4.05
C VAL A 48 -6.39 -12.39 -2.65
N ALA A 49 -5.68 -13.23 -1.91
CA ALA A 49 -4.90 -12.81 -0.75
C ALA A 49 -3.46 -13.33 -0.85
N CYS A 50 -2.49 -12.45 -0.61
CA CYS A 50 -1.07 -12.71 -0.86
C CYS A 50 -0.16 -12.05 0.18
N ALA A 51 1.01 -12.64 0.39
CA ALA A 51 2.11 -12.05 1.16
C ALA A 51 3.49 -12.42 0.56
N SER A 52 4.51 -11.66 0.92
CA SER A 52 5.91 -11.87 0.50
C SER A 52 6.89 -11.13 1.42
N ARG A 53 8.15 -11.57 1.45
CA ARG A 53 9.27 -10.78 1.98
C ARG A 53 9.74 -9.65 1.04
N VAL A 54 9.11 -9.47 -0.13
CA VAL A 54 9.37 -8.40 -1.11
C VAL A 54 8.63 -7.10 -0.77
N PHE A 55 9.30 -5.96 -1.01
CA PHE A 55 8.79 -4.61 -0.81
C PHE A 55 7.72 -4.22 -1.84
N ALA A 56 6.64 -3.58 -1.38
CA ALA A 56 5.53 -3.06 -2.20
C ALA A 56 4.89 -4.09 -3.15
N VAL A 57 4.86 -5.37 -2.77
CA VAL A 57 4.58 -6.49 -3.68
C VAL A 57 3.15 -6.55 -4.26
N GLY A 58 2.21 -5.79 -3.69
CA GLY A 58 0.78 -5.98 -3.94
C GLY A 58 0.32 -5.76 -5.37
N TYR A 59 0.84 -4.73 -6.07
CA TYR A 59 0.43 -4.41 -7.45
C TYR A 59 0.93 -5.40 -8.51
N VAL A 60 1.97 -6.19 -8.21
CA VAL A 60 2.50 -7.17 -9.17
C VAL A 60 1.85 -8.53 -8.97
N MET A 61 1.57 -8.94 -7.72
CA MET A 61 1.07 -10.29 -7.44
C MET A 61 -0.41 -10.48 -7.77
N ALA A 62 -1.27 -9.54 -7.41
CA ALA A 62 -2.72 -9.74 -7.40
C ALA A 62 -3.43 -9.05 -8.57
N HIS A 63 -4.17 -9.83 -9.36
CA HIS A 63 -4.98 -9.36 -10.49
C HIS A 63 -6.39 -9.92 -10.36
N VAL A 64 -7.42 -9.06 -10.30
CA VAL A 64 -8.81 -9.50 -10.11
C VAL A 64 -9.75 -8.66 -10.97
N ARG A 65 -10.71 -9.32 -11.65
CA ARG A 65 -11.76 -8.64 -12.44
C ARG A 65 -13.14 -9.18 -12.07
N ALA A 66 -14.03 -8.27 -11.69
CA ALA A 66 -15.37 -8.57 -11.19
C ALA A 66 -16.18 -9.40 -12.21
N GLY A 67 -16.60 -10.62 -11.83
CA GLY A 67 -17.39 -11.50 -12.71
C GLY A 67 -16.59 -12.25 -13.77
N VAL A 68 -15.25 -12.11 -13.79
CA VAL A 68 -14.35 -12.79 -14.73
C VAL A 68 -13.45 -13.78 -14.00
N GLY A 69 -12.64 -13.32 -13.05
CA GLY A 69 -11.67 -14.19 -12.37
C GLY A 69 -10.67 -13.47 -11.47
N ALA A 70 -9.74 -14.25 -10.94
CA ALA A 70 -8.68 -13.83 -10.02
C ALA A 70 -7.38 -14.62 -10.30
N VAL A 71 -6.25 -13.92 -10.32
CA VAL A 71 -4.90 -14.46 -10.55
C VAL A 71 -3.94 -13.97 -9.47
N ALA A 72 -3.24 -14.90 -8.82
CA ALA A 72 -2.10 -14.64 -7.97
C ALA A 72 -0.81 -15.07 -8.71
N THR A 73 0.01 -14.11 -9.14
CA THR A 73 1.27 -14.33 -9.87
C THR A 73 2.47 -14.29 -8.93
N MET A 74 3.41 -15.24 -9.08
CA MET A 74 4.50 -15.53 -8.14
C MET A 74 5.73 -16.11 -8.86
N GLY A 75 6.85 -16.27 -8.14
CA GLY A 75 7.94 -17.16 -8.53
C GLY A 75 8.49 -16.95 -9.96
N GLY A 76 8.56 -15.70 -10.44
CA GLY A 76 9.06 -15.39 -11.79
C GLY A 76 8.01 -15.42 -12.91
N ALA A 77 6.72 -15.42 -12.60
CA ALA A 77 5.63 -15.35 -13.58
C ALA A 77 5.67 -14.08 -14.47
N PRO A 78 4.96 -14.05 -15.60
CA PRO A 78 4.80 -12.85 -16.44
C PRO A 78 3.81 -11.87 -15.79
N TYR A 79 4.19 -11.24 -14.67
CA TYR A 79 3.36 -10.32 -13.87
C TYR A 79 2.65 -9.24 -14.70
N LYS A 80 3.31 -8.71 -15.74
CA LYS A 80 2.78 -7.70 -16.67
C LYS A 80 1.62 -8.19 -17.56
N ASP A 81 1.51 -9.50 -17.80
CA ASP A 81 0.44 -10.09 -18.61
C ASP A 81 -0.79 -10.45 -17.74
N GLY A 82 -0.81 -10.13 -16.44
CA GLY A 82 -1.94 -10.39 -15.54
C GLY A 82 -3.30 -9.84 -16.01
N PRO A 83 -3.38 -8.60 -16.57
CA PRO A 83 -4.58 -8.11 -17.24
C PRO A 83 -4.98 -8.96 -18.45
N LEU A 84 -4.01 -9.36 -19.28
CA LEU A 84 -4.23 -10.21 -20.47
C LEU A 84 -4.75 -11.61 -20.10
N MET A 85 -4.34 -12.16 -18.96
CA MET A 85 -4.90 -13.41 -18.41
C MET A 85 -6.38 -13.25 -18.04
N LEU A 86 -6.78 -12.08 -17.55
CA LEU A 86 -8.19 -11.76 -17.26
C LEU A 86 -8.98 -11.51 -18.54
N ASP A 87 -8.40 -10.82 -19.53
CA ASP A 87 -9.01 -10.62 -20.86
C ASP A 87 -9.36 -11.96 -21.51
N TRP A 88 -8.43 -12.92 -21.50
CA TRP A 88 -8.70 -14.25 -22.05
C TRP A 88 -9.80 -15.04 -21.29
N MET A 89 -9.94 -14.85 -19.97
CA MET A 89 -11.05 -15.46 -19.22
C MET A 89 -12.39 -14.77 -19.50
N GLU A 90 -12.38 -13.47 -19.84
CA GLU A 90 -13.56 -12.70 -20.27
C GLU A 90 -13.99 -13.12 -21.70
N ASP A 91 -13.03 -13.38 -22.60
CA ASP A 91 -13.22 -14.09 -23.88
C ASP A 91 -13.72 -15.55 -23.70
N GLY A 92 -13.81 -16.03 -22.46
CA GLY A 92 -14.41 -17.32 -22.08
C GLY A 92 -13.44 -18.46 -21.81
N ALA A 93 -12.13 -18.24 -21.96
CA ALA A 93 -11.10 -19.28 -21.76
C ALA A 93 -11.16 -19.90 -20.36
N THR A 94 -10.67 -21.12 -20.23
CA THR A 94 -10.49 -21.76 -18.92
C THR A 94 -9.18 -21.27 -18.26
N PRO A 95 -9.06 -21.37 -16.93
CA PRO A 95 -7.77 -21.15 -16.24
C PRO A 95 -6.62 -22.01 -16.81
N GLU A 96 -6.91 -23.24 -17.23
CA GLU A 96 -5.95 -24.14 -17.87
C GLU A 96 -5.56 -23.67 -19.28
N GLU A 97 -6.51 -23.17 -20.07
CA GLU A 97 -6.26 -22.57 -21.38
C GLU A 97 -5.45 -21.26 -21.27
N VAL A 98 -5.62 -20.49 -20.19
CA VAL A 98 -4.77 -19.33 -19.89
C VAL A 98 -3.31 -19.76 -19.69
N LEU A 99 -3.04 -20.80 -18.88
CA LEU A 99 -1.68 -21.32 -18.72
C LEU A 99 -1.07 -21.75 -20.06
N GLU A 100 -1.86 -22.41 -20.91
CA GLU A 100 -1.39 -22.88 -22.21
C GLU A 100 -1.07 -21.71 -23.18
N ARG A 101 -1.91 -20.67 -23.21
CA ARG A 101 -1.61 -19.42 -23.94
C ARG A 101 -0.35 -18.72 -23.41
N LEU A 102 0.01 -18.89 -22.13
CA LEU A 102 1.27 -18.38 -21.58
C LEU A 102 2.49 -19.23 -21.98
N ARG A 103 2.38 -20.56 -22.03
CA ARG A 103 3.49 -21.43 -22.50
C ARG A 103 3.86 -21.18 -23.96
N GLN A 104 2.89 -20.74 -24.76
CA GLN A 104 3.11 -20.31 -26.16
C GLN A 104 3.82 -18.94 -26.27
N ARG A 105 4.06 -18.24 -25.15
CA ARG A 105 4.67 -16.90 -25.08
C ARG A 105 5.96 -16.83 -24.27
N TYR A 106 6.21 -17.81 -23.40
CA TYR A 106 7.35 -17.83 -22.47
C TYR A 106 7.86 -19.27 -22.28
N ASP A 107 9.18 -19.46 -22.37
CA ASP A 107 9.85 -20.77 -22.15
C ASP A 107 9.53 -21.39 -20.77
N HIS A 108 9.23 -20.55 -19.80
CA HIS A 108 8.70 -20.95 -18.49
C HIS A 108 7.71 -19.89 -17.95
N ILE A 109 6.58 -20.34 -17.39
CA ILE A 109 5.49 -19.42 -16.99
C ILE A 109 5.53 -18.97 -15.52
N GLY A 110 6.53 -19.42 -14.75
CA GLY A 110 6.68 -19.04 -13.34
C GLY A 110 5.75 -19.82 -12.41
N GLN A 111 5.39 -19.23 -11.27
CA GLN A 111 4.41 -19.82 -10.35
C GLN A 111 3.14 -18.98 -10.32
N MET A 112 1.96 -19.58 -10.38
CA MET A 112 0.71 -18.83 -10.22
C MET A 112 -0.46 -19.70 -9.76
N SER A 113 -1.48 -19.04 -9.22
CA SER A 113 -2.80 -19.61 -8.94
C SER A 113 -3.86 -18.80 -9.69
N ILE A 114 -4.74 -19.47 -10.43
CA ILE A 114 -5.82 -18.86 -11.21
C ILE A 114 -7.16 -19.49 -10.79
N VAL A 115 -8.19 -18.67 -10.68
CA VAL A 115 -9.59 -19.09 -10.57
C VAL A 115 -10.48 -18.19 -11.44
N ASP A 116 -11.51 -18.76 -12.07
CA ASP A 116 -12.51 -17.98 -12.80
C ASP A 116 -13.80 -17.77 -12.00
N ALA A 117 -14.67 -16.88 -12.48
CA ALA A 117 -15.98 -16.63 -11.88
C ALA A 117 -17.01 -17.77 -12.07
N LYS A 118 -16.56 -18.97 -12.44
CA LYS A 118 -17.32 -20.24 -12.48
C LYS A 118 -16.75 -21.26 -11.48
N GLY A 119 -15.66 -20.93 -10.78
CA GLY A 119 -14.99 -21.79 -9.80
C GLY A 119 -13.99 -22.79 -10.40
N ARG A 120 -13.75 -22.77 -11.71
CA ARG A 120 -12.64 -23.52 -12.33
C ARG A 120 -11.34 -22.95 -11.78
N SER A 121 -10.41 -23.81 -11.35
CA SER A 121 -9.26 -23.42 -10.53
C SER A 121 -8.03 -24.23 -10.92
N VAL A 122 -6.89 -23.56 -11.16
CA VAL A 122 -5.62 -24.21 -11.48
C VAL A 122 -4.44 -23.50 -10.81
N ALA A 123 -3.36 -24.24 -10.56
CA ALA A 123 -2.07 -23.67 -10.17
C ALA A 123 -0.95 -24.26 -11.03
N ALA A 124 0.03 -23.42 -11.36
CA ALA A 124 1.26 -23.80 -12.05
C ALA A 124 2.46 -23.46 -11.17
N THR A 125 3.49 -24.31 -11.21
CA THR A 125 4.78 -24.09 -10.55
C THR A 125 5.88 -24.51 -11.54
N GLU A 126 6.10 -23.64 -12.52
CA GLU A 126 6.88 -23.88 -13.75
C GLU A 126 8.02 -22.85 -13.86
N ASN A 127 9.01 -22.96 -12.96
CA ASN A 127 10.28 -22.21 -13.04
C ASN A 127 11.42 -23.09 -12.46
N PRO A 128 12.50 -23.36 -13.24
CA PRO A 128 13.61 -24.22 -12.82
C PRO A 128 14.55 -23.61 -11.76
N ASN A 129 14.31 -22.36 -11.35
CA ASN A 129 15.10 -21.61 -10.39
C ASN A 129 14.36 -21.31 -9.08
N LEU A 130 13.22 -21.97 -8.81
CA LEU A 130 12.58 -21.90 -7.50
C LEU A 130 13.44 -22.60 -6.43
N SER A 131 13.26 -22.19 -5.17
CA SER A 131 13.89 -22.79 -4.01
C SER A 131 13.44 -24.22 -3.74
N ASP A 132 14.28 -24.99 -3.06
CA ASP A 132 14.06 -26.36 -2.59
C ASP A 132 12.68 -26.60 -1.98
N TRP A 133 12.14 -25.62 -1.24
CA TRP A 133 10.74 -25.65 -0.84
C TRP A 133 9.84 -24.65 -1.59
N ASN A 134 8.90 -25.23 -2.34
CA ASN A 134 7.81 -24.58 -3.05
C ASN A 134 6.63 -25.57 -3.13
N GLY A 135 5.42 -25.10 -3.45
CA GLY A 135 4.28 -25.99 -3.63
C GLY A 135 2.98 -25.30 -3.98
N GLN A 136 1.94 -26.11 -4.24
CA GLN A 136 0.60 -25.66 -4.61
C GLN A 136 -0.50 -26.63 -4.12
N ARG A 137 -1.70 -26.11 -3.88
CA ARG A 137 -2.94 -26.86 -3.57
C ARG A 137 -4.08 -26.25 -4.37
N ILE A 138 -4.79 -27.09 -5.09
CA ILE A 138 -5.98 -26.74 -5.88
C ILE A 138 -7.16 -27.44 -5.22
N GLY A 139 -8.27 -26.74 -5.07
CA GLY A 139 -9.50 -27.30 -4.51
C GLY A 139 -10.74 -26.65 -5.10
N LYS A 140 -11.91 -26.94 -4.50
CA LYS A 140 -13.18 -26.43 -5.04
C LYS A 140 -13.24 -24.90 -4.91
N ASN A 141 -13.27 -24.22 -6.06
CA ASN A 141 -13.32 -22.76 -6.19
C ASN A 141 -12.08 -22.02 -5.64
N TYR A 142 -10.92 -22.67 -5.51
CA TYR A 142 -9.68 -21.97 -5.17
C TYR A 142 -8.41 -22.67 -5.70
N ALA A 143 -7.37 -21.87 -5.87
CA ALA A 143 -6.00 -22.32 -6.08
C ALA A 143 -5.05 -21.52 -5.17
N ALA A 144 -4.14 -22.21 -4.49
CA ALA A 144 -3.13 -21.62 -3.61
C ALA A 144 -1.73 -22.15 -3.96
N SER A 145 -0.72 -21.30 -3.88
CA SER A 145 0.67 -21.67 -4.17
C SER A 145 1.69 -20.75 -3.47
N GLY A 146 2.96 -21.13 -3.53
CA GLY A 146 4.06 -20.27 -3.09
C GLY A 146 5.44 -20.93 -3.18
N ASN A 147 6.47 -20.11 -3.02
CA ASN A 147 7.89 -20.48 -3.12
C ASN A 147 8.73 -19.72 -2.07
N ILE A 148 9.87 -20.30 -1.69
CA ILE A 148 10.67 -19.94 -0.51
C ILE A 148 9.83 -19.94 0.77
N LEU A 149 9.02 -20.99 0.97
CA LEU A 149 8.18 -21.15 2.16
C LEU A 149 8.79 -22.16 3.13
N THR A 150 8.40 -22.13 4.40
CA THR A 150 8.98 -22.97 5.46
C THR A 150 8.73 -24.47 5.32
N GLY A 151 7.72 -24.90 4.56
CA GLY A 151 7.36 -26.31 4.39
C GLY A 151 5.90 -26.56 4.00
N PRO A 152 5.48 -27.83 3.86
CA PRO A 152 4.16 -28.21 3.32
C PRO A 152 2.99 -27.74 4.17
N GLY A 153 3.20 -27.45 5.46
CA GLY A 153 2.19 -26.84 6.33
C GLY A 153 1.65 -25.50 5.81
N VAL A 154 2.44 -24.72 5.07
CA VAL A 154 2.03 -23.40 4.54
C VAL A 154 0.93 -23.56 3.48
N VAL A 155 1.16 -24.48 2.52
CA VAL A 155 0.21 -24.77 1.43
C VAL A 155 -0.97 -25.62 1.92
N ALA A 156 -0.77 -26.47 2.93
CA ALA A 156 -1.86 -27.13 3.65
C ALA A 156 -2.78 -26.08 4.32
N GLY A 157 -2.20 -25.17 5.12
CA GLY A 157 -2.91 -24.17 5.90
C GLY A 157 -3.82 -23.23 5.09
N PHE A 158 -3.41 -22.85 3.87
CA PHE A 158 -4.30 -22.13 2.93
C PHE A 158 -5.60 -22.92 2.67
N GLY A 159 -5.46 -24.15 2.18
CA GLY A 159 -6.59 -24.97 1.75
C GLY A 159 -7.45 -25.43 2.91
N ASP A 160 -6.85 -25.90 4.01
CA ASP A 160 -7.58 -26.35 5.20
C ASP A 160 -8.42 -25.22 5.80
N SER A 161 -7.90 -23.99 5.84
CA SER A 161 -8.64 -22.81 6.30
C SER A 161 -9.69 -22.33 5.30
N PHE A 162 -9.49 -22.51 3.99
CA PHE A 162 -10.46 -22.09 2.99
C PHE A 162 -11.64 -23.10 2.86
N GLU A 163 -11.34 -24.39 2.98
CA GLU A 163 -12.31 -25.49 2.95
C GLU A 163 -13.13 -25.55 4.25
N SER A 164 -12.51 -25.42 5.42
CA SER A 164 -13.23 -25.38 6.71
C SER A 164 -14.10 -24.14 6.91
N THR A 165 -14.00 -23.13 6.04
CA THR A 165 -14.91 -21.96 6.02
C THR A 165 -15.98 -22.04 4.93
N ALA A 166 -16.06 -23.11 4.15
CA ALA A 166 -17.15 -23.31 3.19
C ALA A 166 -18.52 -23.43 3.91
N GLY A 167 -19.58 -22.84 3.35
CA GLY A 167 -20.93 -22.85 3.94
C GLY A 167 -21.09 -22.08 5.26
N SER A 168 -20.05 -21.36 5.72
CA SER A 168 -20.05 -20.63 7.01
C SER A 168 -20.79 -19.28 6.96
N GLY A 169 -21.21 -18.82 5.78
CA GLY A 169 -21.77 -17.48 5.57
C GLY A 169 -20.76 -16.33 5.72
N LEU A 170 -19.46 -16.61 5.85
CA LEU A 170 -18.40 -15.60 5.88
C LEU A 170 -18.12 -15.07 4.47
N PRO A 171 -18.05 -13.73 4.25
CA PRO A 171 -17.68 -13.14 2.96
C PRO A 171 -16.32 -13.63 2.46
N LEU A 172 -16.09 -13.62 1.14
CA LEU A 172 -14.88 -14.19 0.55
C LEU A 172 -13.60 -13.53 1.10
N ALA A 173 -13.64 -12.23 1.37
CA ALA A 173 -12.53 -11.48 1.97
C ALA A 173 -12.10 -12.00 3.36
N GLU A 174 -13.04 -12.41 4.21
CA GLU A 174 -12.74 -12.98 5.53
C GLU A 174 -12.15 -14.39 5.40
N ARG A 175 -12.63 -15.17 4.43
CA ARG A 175 -12.14 -16.53 4.15
C ARG A 175 -10.72 -16.51 3.57
N LEU A 176 -10.45 -15.59 2.64
CA LEU A 176 -9.13 -15.31 2.08
C LEU A 176 -8.14 -14.82 3.15
N MET A 177 -8.55 -13.87 4.00
CA MET A 177 -7.71 -13.36 5.09
C MET A 177 -7.33 -14.47 6.08
N ARG A 178 -8.29 -15.32 6.49
CA ARG A 178 -8.04 -16.47 7.36
C ARG A 178 -7.09 -17.49 6.75
N ALA A 179 -7.21 -17.75 5.45
CA ALA A 179 -6.33 -18.66 4.73
C ALA A 179 -4.89 -18.13 4.66
N LEU A 180 -4.71 -16.82 4.41
CA LEU A 180 -3.39 -16.17 4.46
C LEU A 180 -2.78 -16.20 5.87
N GLU A 181 -3.59 -15.94 6.91
CA GLU A 181 -3.17 -16.05 8.32
C GLU A 181 -2.80 -17.49 8.71
N ALA A 182 -3.51 -18.50 8.20
CA ALA A 182 -3.22 -19.91 8.46
C ALA A 182 -1.90 -20.36 7.81
N ALA A 183 -1.70 -20.03 6.53
CA ALA A 183 -0.44 -20.25 5.83
C ALA A 183 0.74 -19.54 6.52
N THR A 184 0.52 -18.32 6.99
CA THR A 184 1.51 -17.53 7.76
C THR A 184 1.84 -18.16 9.11
N ARG A 185 0.85 -18.67 9.85
CA ARG A 185 1.07 -19.39 11.13
C ARG A 185 1.81 -20.72 10.95
N ALA A 186 1.69 -21.36 9.78
CA ALA A 186 2.50 -22.52 9.42
C ALA A 186 3.93 -22.17 8.96
N GLY A 187 4.27 -20.88 8.95
CA GLY A 187 5.61 -20.32 8.78
C GLY A 187 5.77 -19.34 7.61
N GLY A 188 4.85 -19.36 6.63
CA GLY A 188 4.85 -18.43 5.50
C GLY A 188 6.12 -18.47 4.65
N ASP A 189 6.50 -17.32 4.09
CA ASP A 189 7.79 -17.08 3.43
C ASP A 189 8.91 -17.22 4.48
N ALA A 190 9.86 -18.12 4.23
CA ALA A 190 10.91 -18.49 5.19
C ALA A 190 11.85 -17.33 5.55
N ARG A 191 11.83 -16.25 4.76
CA ARG A 191 12.61 -15.01 4.96
C ARG A 191 11.84 -13.95 5.77
N GLY A 192 10.60 -14.24 6.18
CA GLY A 192 9.71 -13.36 6.93
C GLY A 192 8.72 -12.58 6.05
N GLN A 193 8.16 -11.49 6.58
CA GLN A 193 7.16 -10.65 5.90
C GLN A 193 7.72 -9.29 5.49
N MET A 194 7.11 -8.68 4.46
CA MET A 194 7.32 -7.28 4.09
C MET A 194 6.09 -6.67 3.41
N GLY A 195 5.54 -7.34 2.41
CA GLY A 195 4.37 -6.88 1.67
C GLY A 195 3.20 -7.87 1.78
N ALA A 196 1.97 -7.36 1.80
CA ALA A 196 0.75 -8.17 1.79
C ALA A 196 -0.41 -7.44 1.06
N VAL A 197 -1.33 -8.19 0.47
CA VAL A 197 -2.50 -7.65 -0.26
C VAL A 197 -3.73 -8.55 -0.13
N LEU A 198 -4.91 -7.93 -0.06
CA LEU A 198 -6.23 -8.58 -0.09
C LEU A 198 -7.12 -7.82 -1.09
N GLN A 199 -7.50 -8.50 -2.18
CA GLN A 199 -8.40 -7.98 -3.21
C GLN A 199 -9.63 -8.89 -3.34
N VAL A 200 -10.83 -8.31 -3.36
CA VAL A 200 -12.09 -9.01 -3.67
C VAL A 200 -12.97 -8.12 -4.52
N TYR A 201 -13.48 -8.67 -5.62
CA TYR A 201 -14.28 -7.97 -6.62
C TYR A 201 -15.56 -8.77 -6.92
N LYS A 202 -16.64 -8.04 -7.23
CA LYS A 202 -17.98 -8.58 -7.48
C LYS A 202 -18.79 -7.62 -8.35
N PRO A 203 -19.49 -8.08 -9.40
CA PRO A 203 -20.32 -7.22 -10.23
C PRO A 203 -21.33 -6.40 -9.40
N GLY A 204 -21.44 -5.11 -9.70
CA GLY A 204 -22.32 -4.18 -8.99
C GLY A 204 -21.87 -3.77 -7.58
N ALA A 205 -20.88 -4.43 -6.97
CA ALA A 205 -20.34 -4.06 -5.66
C ALA A 205 -19.40 -2.85 -5.73
N GLY A 206 -19.02 -2.34 -4.56
CA GLY A 206 -18.05 -1.26 -4.40
C GLY A 206 -18.65 0.14 -4.37
N TYR A 207 -17.78 1.14 -4.26
CA TYR A 207 -18.21 2.54 -4.31
C TYR A 207 -18.76 2.84 -5.72
N ARG A 208 -19.99 3.38 -5.80
CA ARG A 208 -20.73 3.63 -7.06
C ARG A 208 -20.76 2.43 -8.03
N SER A 209 -20.72 1.20 -7.50
CA SER A 209 -20.73 -0.03 -8.30
C SER A 209 -19.57 -0.13 -9.30
N THR A 210 -18.34 0.18 -8.88
CA THR A 210 -17.09 -0.04 -9.64
C THR A 210 -16.66 -1.50 -9.77
N GLY A 211 -17.34 -2.43 -9.09
CA GLY A 211 -16.99 -3.84 -9.01
C GLY A 211 -16.00 -4.17 -7.87
N LEU A 212 -15.31 -3.17 -7.32
CA LEU A 212 -14.30 -3.33 -6.26
C LEU A 212 -14.97 -3.50 -4.89
N HIS A 213 -15.05 -4.73 -4.39
CA HIS A 213 -15.59 -4.97 -3.04
C HIS A 213 -14.56 -4.55 -1.98
N VAL A 214 -13.36 -5.14 -2.01
CA VAL A 214 -12.20 -4.90 -1.11
C VAL A 214 -10.94 -4.76 -1.97
N ASP A 215 -10.07 -3.80 -1.66
CA ASP A 215 -8.71 -3.71 -2.21
C ASP A 215 -7.81 -3.05 -1.17
N LEU A 216 -7.08 -3.85 -0.41
CA LEU A 216 -6.29 -3.44 0.76
C LEU A 216 -4.86 -3.95 0.64
N ARG A 217 -3.88 -3.12 1.01
CA ARG A 217 -2.47 -3.40 0.78
C ARG A 217 -1.57 -2.84 1.90
N VAL A 218 -0.54 -3.60 2.24
CA VAL A 218 0.57 -3.18 3.10
C VAL A 218 1.85 -3.36 2.31
N ASP A 219 2.65 -2.29 2.17
CA ASP A 219 3.83 -2.27 1.29
C ASP A 219 5.15 -2.60 2.00
N ASP A 220 5.25 -2.32 3.30
CA ASP A 220 6.51 -2.43 4.03
C ASP A 220 6.30 -2.59 5.55
N SER A 221 6.07 -3.83 6.00
CA SER A 221 6.07 -4.18 7.41
C SER A 221 6.57 -5.61 7.68
N PRO A 222 7.39 -5.83 8.74
CA PRO A 222 7.73 -7.18 9.21
C PRO A 222 6.51 -7.94 9.78
N HIS A 223 5.34 -7.29 9.87
CA HIS A 223 4.07 -7.82 10.36
C HIS A 223 2.93 -7.61 9.33
N ALA A 224 3.26 -7.49 8.04
CA ALA A 224 2.33 -7.10 6.98
C ALA A 224 1.00 -7.87 6.94
N VAL A 225 0.97 -9.16 7.31
CA VAL A 225 -0.28 -9.95 7.35
C VAL A 225 -1.18 -9.52 8.53
N ASN A 226 -0.59 -9.16 9.67
CA ASN A 226 -1.34 -8.65 10.83
C ASN A 226 -1.85 -7.22 10.55
N GLU A 227 -1.02 -6.36 9.96
CA GLU A 227 -1.43 -5.01 9.57
C GLU A 227 -2.51 -5.04 8.48
N LEU A 228 -2.46 -5.99 7.54
CA LEU A 228 -3.52 -6.21 6.55
C LEU A 228 -4.84 -6.67 7.20
N ARG A 229 -4.78 -7.50 8.26
CA ARG A 229 -5.95 -7.83 9.08
C ARG A 229 -6.50 -6.58 9.77
N ASP A 230 -5.66 -5.75 10.40
CA ASP A 230 -6.10 -4.49 11.03
C ASP A 230 -6.71 -3.52 10.00
N HIS A 231 -6.14 -3.45 8.79
CA HIS A 231 -6.72 -2.70 7.68
C HIS A 231 -8.08 -3.26 7.28
N TYR A 232 -8.26 -4.59 7.24
CA TYR A 232 -9.52 -5.24 6.91
C TYR A 232 -10.59 -5.06 8.00
N GLU A 233 -10.23 -5.09 9.29
CA GLU A 233 -11.15 -4.76 10.39
C GLU A 233 -11.57 -3.29 10.35
N ARG A 234 -10.62 -2.36 10.12
CA ARG A 234 -10.91 -0.94 9.92
C ARG A 234 -11.83 -0.71 8.72
N TRP A 235 -11.53 -1.32 7.58
CA TRP A 235 -12.37 -1.27 6.38
C TRP A 235 -13.79 -1.81 6.65
N LYS A 236 -13.93 -2.92 7.40
CA LYS A 236 -15.23 -3.47 7.85
C LYS A 236 -16.02 -2.53 8.79
N VAL A 237 -15.36 -1.53 9.39
CA VAL A 237 -15.99 -0.44 10.14
C VAL A 237 -16.35 0.72 9.21
N GLU A 238 -15.40 1.25 8.43
CA GLU A 238 -15.62 2.42 7.56
C GLU A 238 -16.68 2.16 6.47
N ARG A 239 -16.68 0.99 5.81
CA ARG A 239 -17.75 0.62 4.84
C ARG A 239 -19.13 0.51 5.50
N ALA A 240 -19.22 0.07 6.75
CA ALA A 240 -20.49 0.04 7.46
C ALA A 240 -21.02 1.47 7.68
N GLN A 241 -20.14 2.41 8.07
CA GLN A 241 -20.51 3.82 8.21
C GLN A 241 -20.95 4.45 6.89
N GLN A 242 -20.27 4.16 5.77
CA GLN A 242 -20.66 4.64 4.43
C GLN A 242 -22.06 4.19 3.99
N TYR A 243 -22.53 3.02 4.42
CA TYR A 243 -23.91 2.56 4.19
C TYR A 243 -24.90 3.03 5.29
N GLY A 244 -24.63 4.18 5.92
CA GLY A 244 -25.50 4.78 6.94
C GLY A 244 -25.51 4.07 8.30
N SER A 245 -24.60 3.12 8.53
CA SER A 245 -24.46 2.41 9.81
C SER A 245 -23.36 3.06 10.66
N ARG A 246 -23.55 4.35 11.00
CA ARG A 246 -22.64 5.10 11.87
C ARG A 246 -22.49 4.43 13.24
N MET A 247 -21.27 4.39 13.77
CA MET A 247 -21.03 3.93 15.14
C MET A 247 -21.48 5.01 16.13
N ILE A 248 -22.35 4.66 17.08
CA ILE A 248 -23.06 5.63 17.92
C ILE A 248 -22.15 6.09 19.07
N GLN A 249 -21.32 7.08 18.77
CA GLN A 249 -20.43 7.80 19.68
C GLN A 249 -20.59 9.33 19.61
N GLN A 250 -21.52 9.83 18.81
CA GLN A 250 -21.93 11.25 18.85
C GLN A 250 -22.91 11.44 20.01
N THR A 251 -22.78 12.55 20.75
CA THR A 251 -23.60 12.80 21.95
C THR A 251 -25.04 13.22 21.63
N ARG A 252 -25.33 13.57 20.37
CA ARG A 252 -26.67 13.86 19.84
C ARG A 252 -26.78 13.41 18.38
N GLY A 253 -27.99 13.02 17.95
CA GLY A 253 -28.26 12.71 16.54
C GLY A 253 -29.53 11.87 16.29
N ASN A 254 -29.93 11.78 15.02
CA ASN A 254 -31.03 10.92 14.57
C ASN A 254 -30.70 9.42 14.68
N ASP A 255 -29.41 9.06 14.70
CA ASP A 255 -28.89 7.73 15.03
C ASP A 255 -29.10 7.38 16.51
N VAL A 256 -28.82 8.32 17.42
CA VAL A 256 -29.14 8.19 18.85
C VAL A 256 -30.65 8.07 19.06
N ALA A 257 -31.45 8.85 18.36
CA ALA A 257 -32.91 8.75 18.43
C ALA A 257 -33.43 7.38 17.95
N ARG A 258 -32.80 6.83 16.91
CA ARG A 258 -33.09 5.47 16.41
C ARG A 258 -32.67 4.39 17.40
N LEU A 259 -31.52 4.54 18.06
CA LEU A 259 -31.09 3.66 19.15
C LEU A 259 -32.05 3.70 20.34
N GLN A 260 -32.53 4.88 20.74
CA GLN A 260 -33.53 5.02 21.81
C GLN A 260 -34.82 4.24 21.47
N ASN A 261 -35.30 4.33 20.22
CA ASN A 261 -36.42 3.52 19.74
C ASN A 261 -36.12 2.01 19.75
N TRP A 262 -34.94 1.58 19.28
CA TRP A 262 -34.52 0.18 19.29
C TRP A 262 -34.42 -0.39 20.71
N LEU A 263 -33.93 0.39 21.68
CA LEU A 263 -33.90 -0.01 23.08
C LEU A 263 -35.30 -0.21 23.64
N VAL A 264 -36.27 0.66 23.31
CA VAL A 264 -37.69 0.45 23.69
C VAL A 264 -38.25 -0.80 23.03
N GLU A 265 -38.06 -0.97 21.72
CA GLU A 265 -38.61 -2.11 20.98
C GLU A 265 -38.03 -3.44 21.46
N LEU A 266 -36.73 -3.48 21.81
CA LEU A 266 -36.07 -4.68 22.31
C LEU A 266 -36.45 -5.02 23.76
N GLY A 267 -36.78 -4.01 24.58
CA GLY A 267 -37.24 -4.16 25.98
C GLY A 267 -36.34 -3.50 27.04
N TYR A 268 -35.32 -2.74 26.61
CA TYR A 268 -34.26 -2.14 27.42
C TYR A 268 -34.50 -0.68 27.80
N ALA A 269 -35.56 -0.07 27.27
CA ALA A 269 -36.02 1.27 27.61
C ALA A 269 -37.55 1.34 27.60
N LYS A 270 -38.14 2.48 28.00
CA LYS A 270 -39.59 2.74 27.92
C LYS A 270 -39.85 4.06 27.22
N SER A 271 -40.87 4.14 26.37
CA SER A 271 -41.25 5.38 25.66
C SER A 271 -41.78 6.49 26.58
N GLY A 272 -42.16 6.15 27.83
CA GLY A 272 -42.49 7.11 28.88
C GLY A 272 -41.30 7.53 29.77
N ASP A 273 -40.07 7.12 29.43
CA ASP A 273 -38.86 7.60 30.10
C ASP A 273 -38.56 9.04 29.64
N SER A 274 -38.66 10.00 30.56
CA SER A 274 -38.53 11.42 30.25
C SER A 274 -37.09 11.90 30.05
N GLU A 275 -36.07 11.09 30.40
CA GLU A 275 -34.68 11.34 29.98
C GLU A 275 -34.46 10.91 28.53
N LEU A 276 -35.10 9.84 28.07
CA LEU A 276 -34.94 9.31 26.71
C LEU A 276 -35.89 9.98 25.69
N PHE A 277 -37.12 10.28 26.10
CA PHE A 277 -38.21 10.77 25.26
C PHE A 277 -38.74 12.13 25.73
N ASP A 278 -39.31 12.91 24.82
CA ASP A 278 -40.04 14.13 25.15
C ASP A 278 -41.51 13.84 25.54
N ALA A 279 -42.26 14.88 25.92
CA ALA A 279 -43.65 14.76 26.37
C ALA A 279 -44.63 14.29 25.27
N SER A 280 -44.21 14.19 24.01
CA SER A 280 -44.98 13.58 22.91
C SER A 280 -44.62 12.10 22.67
N GLY A 281 -43.69 11.54 23.44
CA GLY A 281 -43.17 10.19 23.25
C GLY A 281 -42.16 10.07 22.10
N LYS A 282 -41.64 11.19 21.58
CA LYS A 282 -40.61 11.22 20.55
C LYS A 282 -39.22 11.11 21.19
N PRO A 283 -38.29 10.27 20.67
CA PRO A 283 -36.95 10.16 21.22
C PRO A 283 -36.20 11.49 21.13
N ARG A 284 -35.50 11.88 22.20
CA ARG A 284 -34.77 13.16 22.27
C ARG A 284 -33.52 13.18 21.39
N GLY A 285 -32.98 12.02 21.04
CA GLY A 285 -31.75 11.91 20.25
C GLY A 285 -30.52 12.46 20.96
N ILE A 286 -30.43 12.28 22.29
CA ILE A 286 -29.30 12.72 23.14
C ILE A 286 -28.74 11.51 23.88
N PHE A 287 -27.45 11.23 23.73
CA PHE A 287 -26.78 10.09 24.36
C PHE A 287 -26.41 10.46 25.81
N ASN A 288 -27.42 10.41 26.68
CA ASN A 288 -27.34 10.72 28.10
C ASN A 288 -27.14 9.48 28.98
N ASN A 289 -27.15 9.66 30.30
CA ASN A 289 -26.94 8.58 31.27
C ASN A 289 -28.01 7.48 31.17
N ALA A 290 -29.29 7.82 30.97
CA ALA A 290 -30.34 6.83 30.70
C ALA A 290 -30.05 6.02 29.42
N THR A 291 -29.63 6.68 28.33
CA THR A 291 -29.29 5.99 27.06
C THR A 291 -28.11 5.05 27.26
N ALA A 292 -27.06 5.50 27.96
CA ALA A 292 -25.90 4.69 28.29
C ALA A 292 -26.26 3.48 29.19
N ALA A 293 -27.14 3.67 30.18
CA ALA A 293 -27.57 2.59 31.08
C ALA A 293 -28.37 1.50 30.34
N ALA A 294 -29.30 1.90 29.47
CA ALA A 294 -30.07 0.99 28.62
C ALA A 294 -29.17 0.22 27.64
N VAL A 295 -28.14 0.87 27.08
CA VAL A 295 -27.10 0.21 26.26
C VAL A 295 -26.30 -0.82 27.07
N VAL A 296 -25.84 -0.48 28.28
CA VAL A 296 -25.10 -1.43 29.14
C VAL A 296 -25.96 -2.64 29.51
N ALA A 297 -27.25 -2.43 29.82
CA ALA A 297 -28.18 -3.52 30.09
C ALA A 297 -28.33 -4.47 28.89
N PHE A 298 -28.55 -3.94 27.68
CA PHE A 298 -28.61 -4.74 26.45
C PHE A 298 -27.32 -5.53 26.19
N LYS A 299 -26.16 -4.90 26.42
CA LYS A 299 -24.86 -5.52 26.14
C LYS A 299 -24.52 -6.63 27.13
N ARG A 300 -24.83 -6.45 28.41
CA ARG A 300 -24.67 -7.48 29.45
C ARG A 300 -25.53 -8.71 29.13
N ASP A 301 -26.78 -8.50 28.73
CA ASP A 301 -27.72 -9.60 28.42
C ASP A 301 -27.38 -10.37 27.13
N HIS A 302 -26.34 -9.95 26.39
CA HIS A 302 -25.90 -10.52 25.12
C HIS A 302 -24.37 -10.71 25.02
N ASP A 303 -23.65 -10.67 26.14
CA ASP A 303 -22.20 -10.89 26.25
C ASP A 303 -21.32 -9.91 25.44
N LEU A 304 -21.77 -8.67 25.24
CA LEU A 304 -21.10 -7.62 24.45
C LEU A 304 -20.31 -6.61 25.29
N GLY A 305 -20.02 -6.94 26.56
CA GLY A 305 -19.19 -6.16 27.48
C GLY A 305 -19.83 -4.88 28.05
N GLU A 306 -19.26 -4.37 29.14
CA GLU A 306 -19.87 -3.34 30.00
C GLU A 306 -19.69 -1.89 29.51
N GLY A 307 -19.00 -1.67 28.38
CA GLY A 307 -18.71 -0.32 27.89
C GLY A 307 -19.97 0.48 27.55
N LYS A 308 -20.10 1.69 28.07
CA LYS A 308 -21.29 2.57 27.97
C LYS A 308 -21.74 2.98 26.55
N SER A 309 -20.95 2.69 25.52
CA SER A 309 -21.25 3.03 24.12
C SER A 309 -21.85 1.85 23.34
N ALA A 310 -22.76 2.17 22.41
CA ALA A 310 -23.32 1.21 21.47
C ALA A 310 -22.32 0.99 20.32
N ASN A 311 -21.38 0.07 20.55
CA ASN A 311 -20.35 -0.29 19.58
C ASN A 311 -20.94 -1.07 18.39
N ARG A 312 -20.11 -1.35 17.38
CA ARG A 312 -20.51 -2.05 16.14
C ARG A 312 -21.23 -3.38 16.40
N GLU A 313 -20.74 -4.17 17.36
CA GLU A 313 -21.33 -5.48 17.72
C GLU A 313 -22.69 -5.31 18.39
N THR A 314 -22.82 -4.32 19.29
CA THR A 314 -24.09 -3.92 19.92
C THR A 314 -25.13 -3.63 18.85
N VAL A 315 -24.81 -2.76 17.88
CA VAL A 315 -25.72 -2.35 16.81
C VAL A 315 -26.07 -3.53 15.89
N ILE A 316 -25.11 -4.38 15.52
CA ILE A 316 -25.37 -5.57 14.69
C ILE A 316 -26.30 -6.56 15.42
N LYS A 317 -26.07 -6.82 16.72
CA LYS A 317 -26.94 -7.68 17.54
C LYS A 317 -28.36 -7.11 17.63
N MET A 318 -28.51 -5.81 17.89
CA MET A 318 -29.81 -5.13 17.89
C MET A 318 -30.55 -5.32 16.55
N ILE A 319 -29.88 -5.02 15.43
CA ILE A 319 -30.46 -5.13 14.09
C ILE A 319 -30.88 -6.57 13.76
N SER A 320 -30.13 -7.59 14.17
CA SER A 320 -30.54 -8.99 13.99
C SER A 320 -31.82 -9.30 14.78
N LEU A 321 -31.84 -9.00 16.08
CA LEU A 321 -32.98 -9.29 16.95
C LEU A 321 -34.26 -8.57 16.49
N LEU A 322 -34.13 -7.33 16.02
CA LEU A 322 -35.22 -6.55 15.43
C LEU A 322 -35.71 -7.15 14.10
N ARG A 323 -34.77 -7.54 13.21
CA ARG A 323 -35.09 -8.21 11.94
C ARG A 323 -35.85 -9.51 12.17
N ASP A 324 -35.44 -10.31 13.14
CA ASP A 324 -36.09 -11.59 13.42
C ASP A 324 -37.45 -11.41 14.12
N ARG A 325 -37.63 -10.37 14.94
CA ARG A 325 -38.96 -9.94 15.41
C ARG A 325 -39.88 -9.48 14.25
N SER A 326 -39.35 -8.74 13.27
CA SER A 326 -40.10 -8.30 12.08
C SER A 326 -40.46 -9.42 11.09
N ARG A 327 -39.80 -10.58 11.19
CA ARG A 327 -40.19 -11.79 10.44
C ARG A 327 -41.40 -12.49 11.05
N GLY A 328 -41.64 -12.30 12.36
CA GLY A 328 -42.82 -12.82 13.07
C GLY A 328 -44.04 -11.89 13.06
N ARG A 329 -43.89 -10.63 12.63
CA ARG A 329 -44.98 -9.63 12.53
C ARG A 329 -44.74 -8.76 11.30
N GLY A 330 -45.66 -8.82 10.32
CA GLY A 330 -45.50 -8.18 9.00
C GLY A 330 -45.01 -6.74 9.06
N ALA A 331 -44.04 -6.41 8.19
CA ALA A 331 -43.22 -5.20 8.27
C ALA A 331 -44.04 -3.90 8.43
N SER A 332 -43.78 -3.18 9.52
CA SER A 332 -44.44 -1.91 9.83
C SER A 332 -43.85 -0.72 9.06
N SER A 333 -44.60 0.38 9.03
CA SER A 333 -44.36 1.57 8.19
C SER A 333 -43.18 2.47 8.60
N PHE A 334 -42.29 2.00 9.50
CA PHE A 334 -41.25 2.82 10.16
C PHE A 334 -40.10 3.33 9.26
N TRP A 335 -40.03 2.94 7.98
CA TRP A 335 -38.90 3.22 7.10
C TRP A 335 -39.01 4.53 6.29
N LYS A 336 -39.92 5.45 6.62
CA LYS A 336 -40.14 6.70 5.86
C LYS A 336 -39.92 7.97 6.70
N VAL A 337 -39.33 8.98 6.03
CA VAL A 337 -39.15 10.40 6.43
C VAL A 337 -38.04 10.69 7.48
N ALA A 338 -37.02 11.48 7.07
CA ALA A 338 -36.52 12.67 7.78
C ALA A 338 -35.33 13.35 7.05
N ASP A 339 -35.62 14.29 6.14
CA ASP A 339 -34.78 15.47 5.84
C ASP A 339 -34.96 16.52 6.96
N ALA A 340 -34.17 17.60 7.13
CA ALA A 340 -32.80 17.92 6.71
C ALA A 340 -32.34 19.20 7.44
N SER A 341 -31.05 19.32 7.74
CA SER A 341 -30.34 20.61 7.93
C SER A 341 -28.82 20.40 7.85
N PHE A 342 -28.06 21.45 7.57
CA PHE A 342 -26.71 21.33 6.98
C PHE A 342 -25.58 21.35 8.03
N GLU A 343 -25.09 20.18 8.41
CA GLU A 343 -23.71 20.00 8.91
C GLU A 343 -22.82 19.48 7.75
N PRO A 344 -21.51 19.79 7.72
CA PRO A 344 -20.58 19.24 6.74
C PRO A 344 -20.39 17.73 6.98
N ASP A 345 -21.16 16.94 6.24
CA ASP A 345 -21.25 15.48 6.38
C ASP A 345 -19.86 14.79 6.36
N PRO A 346 -19.43 14.13 7.47
CA PRO A 346 -18.14 13.47 7.56
C PRO A 346 -18.04 12.21 6.68
N HIS A 347 -19.13 11.74 6.09
CA HIS A 347 -19.16 10.61 5.16
C HIS A 347 -18.95 11.02 3.69
N ARG A 348 -18.86 12.32 3.38
CA ARG A 348 -18.46 12.79 2.04
C ARG A 348 -17.01 12.41 1.74
N ILE A 349 -16.74 11.93 0.54
CA ILE A 349 -15.38 11.77 0.05
C ILE A 349 -14.82 13.16 -0.25
N SER A 350 -13.57 13.40 0.12
CA SER A 350 -12.78 14.47 -0.48
C SER A 350 -11.34 13.99 -0.62
N SER A 351 -10.66 14.54 -1.61
CA SER A 351 -9.32 14.14 -2.03
C SER A 351 -8.58 15.34 -2.59
N LEU A 352 -7.26 15.27 -2.58
CA LEU A 352 -6.36 16.19 -3.25
C LEU A 352 -5.32 15.40 -4.05
N SER A 353 -5.03 15.83 -5.27
CA SER A 353 -4.01 15.18 -6.10
C SER A 353 -3.30 16.13 -7.05
N ILE A 354 -2.12 15.69 -7.46
CA ILE A 354 -1.35 16.19 -8.59
C ILE A 354 -1.14 15.03 -9.57
N ALA A 355 -1.53 15.23 -10.82
CA ALA A 355 -1.05 14.47 -11.96
C ALA A 355 0.10 15.25 -12.63
N GLY A 356 1.13 14.56 -13.12
CA GLY A 356 2.23 15.18 -13.84
C GLY A 356 2.93 14.27 -14.84
N TYR A 357 3.65 14.91 -15.76
CA TYR A 357 4.48 14.31 -16.80
C TYR A 357 5.91 14.85 -16.71
N ASP A 358 6.88 14.10 -17.21
CA ASP A 358 8.27 14.52 -17.33
C ASP A 358 8.79 14.27 -18.76
N PRO A 359 8.89 15.31 -19.60
CA PRO A 359 9.31 15.18 -20.99
C PRO A 359 10.81 14.84 -21.17
N GLU A 360 11.64 14.98 -20.13
CA GLU A 360 13.06 14.57 -20.21
C GLU A 360 13.21 13.05 -20.08
N THR A 361 12.30 12.40 -19.34
CA THR A 361 12.42 11.00 -18.94
C THR A 361 11.31 10.09 -19.46
N GLY A 362 10.22 10.63 -20.00
CA GLY A 362 9.04 9.87 -20.41
C GLY A 362 8.25 9.27 -19.22
N GLU A 363 8.45 9.79 -18.02
CA GLU A 363 7.71 9.38 -16.83
C GLU A 363 6.36 10.12 -16.76
N VAL A 364 5.30 9.42 -16.36
CA VAL A 364 3.96 9.99 -16.16
C VAL A 364 3.33 9.41 -14.90
N GLY A 365 2.63 10.22 -14.10
CA GLY A 365 2.15 9.73 -12.80
C GLY A 365 1.25 10.67 -12.00
N ILE A 366 0.81 10.17 -10.85
CA ILE A 366 -0.07 10.83 -9.89
C ILE A 366 0.46 10.65 -8.47
N ALA A 367 0.41 11.71 -7.67
CA ALA A 367 0.40 11.62 -6.21
C ALA A 367 -0.94 12.12 -5.67
N MET A 368 -1.56 11.38 -4.76
CA MET A 368 -2.88 11.68 -4.20
C MET A 368 -2.93 11.41 -2.71
N ALA A 369 -3.70 12.21 -1.97
CA ALA A 369 -4.13 11.93 -0.61
C ALA A 369 -5.64 12.16 -0.42
N SER A 370 -6.19 11.57 0.64
CA SER A 370 -7.62 11.67 0.96
C SER A 370 -7.88 11.33 2.43
N ARG A 371 -8.97 11.84 3.00
CA ARG A 371 -9.56 11.33 4.25
C ARG A 371 -10.29 9.98 4.08
N PHE A 372 -10.34 9.42 2.87
CA PHE A 372 -10.91 8.11 2.52
C PHE A 372 -9.90 6.95 2.68
N PHE A 373 -10.41 5.78 3.06
CA PHE A 373 -9.64 4.54 3.26
C PHE A 373 -9.29 3.89 1.92
N ALA A 374 -8.02 3.56 1.67
CA ALA A 374 -7.56 2.90 0.42
C ALA A 374 -8.10 3.55 -0.88
N VAL A 375 -7.89 4.87 -1.05
CA VAL A 375 -8.48 5.66 -2.14
C VAL A 375 -7.95 5.31 -3.55
N ALA A 376 -6.71 4.82 -3.65
CA ALA A 376 -5.97 4.71 -4.92
C ALA A 376 -6.68 3.89 -6.02
N PRO A 377 -7.22 2.68 -5.77
CA PRO A 377 -7.79 1.81 -6.82
C PRO A 377 -9.05 2.36 -7.51
N ILE A 378 -9.69 3.37 -6.91
CA ILE A 378 -10.88 4.01 -7.47
C ILE A 378 -10.50 5.27 -8.26
N ALA A 379 -9.47 5.98 -7.80
CA ALA A 379 -9.24 7.39 -8.11
C ALA A 379 -7.95 7.69 -8.90
N VAL A 380 -7.05 6.71 -9.09
CA VAL A 380 -5.73 6.93 -9.70
C VAL A 380 -5.51 5.95 -10.85
N HIS A 381 -5.48 6.48 -12.08
CA HIS A 381 -5.34 5.71 -13.32
C HIS A 381 -4.17 6.27 -14.13
N VAL A 382 -3.22 5.42 -14.53
CA VAL A 382 -1.98 5.82 -15.24
C VAL A 382 -1.60 4.77 -16.27
N ARG A 383 -1.25 5.20 -17.49
CA ARG A 383 -0.80 4.36 -18.60
C ARG A 383 0.47 4.95 -19.20
N ALA A 384 1.56 4.16 -19.25
CA ALA A 384 2.82 4.58 -19.84
C ALA A 384 2.63 4.91 -21.33
N ASP A 385 3.38 5.90 -21.83
CA ASP A 385 3.31 6.44 -23.19
C ASP A 385 1.93 6.99 -23.62
N VAL A 386 1.02 7.22 -22.66
CA VAL A 386 -0.33 7.77 -22.91
C VAL A 386 -0.64 8.92 -21.97
N GLY A 387 -0.74 8.67 -20.66
CA GLY A 387 -1.18 9.72 -19.72
C GLY A 387 -1.53 9.24 -18.32
N ALA A 388 -2.05 10.18 -17.53
CA ALA A 388 -2.56 9.98 -16.19
C ALA A 388 -3.87 10.73 -15.95
N VAL A 389 -4.83 10.04 -15.32
CA VAL A 389 -6.18 10.53 -15.00
C VAL A 389 -6.46 10.28 -13.51
N ALA A 390 -6.71 11.35 -12.77
CA ALA A 390 -7.08 11.30 -11.35
C ALA A 390 -8.53 11.74 -11.15
N THR A 391 -9.41 10.85 -10.66
CA THR A 391 -10.86 11.10 -10.49
C THR A 391 -11.21 11.31 -9.01
N MET A 392 -11.71 12.50 -8.68
CA MET A 392 -12.01 12.94 -7.31
C MET A 392 -13.42 13.54 -7.23
N GLY A 393 -13.99 13.65 -6.02
CA GLY A 393 -15.42 13.98 -5.86
C GLY A 393 -16.33 13.04 -6.69
N GLY A 394 -17.62 13.32 -6.84
CA GLY A 394 -18.56 12.48 -7.60
C GLY A 394 -18.42 12.48 -9.13
N SER A 395 -17.21 12.35 -9.66
CA SER A 395 -16.87 12.29 -11.10
C SER A 395 -17.11 10.89 -11.74
N PRO A 396 -17.02 10.74 -13.08
CA PRO A 396 -17.14 9.45 -13.78
C PRO A 396 -15.96 8.47 -13.56
N TYR A 397 -15.79 7.94 -12.34
CA TYR A 397 -14.69 7.02 -12.00
C TYR A 397 -14.59 5.76 -12.87
N LYS A 398 -15.71 5.29 -13.46
CA LYS A 398 -15.74 4.07 -14.29
C LYS A 398 -15.09 4.29 -15.64
N ASP A 399 -15.31 5.48 -16.18
CA ASP A 399 -14.85 5.94 -17.48
C ASP A 399 -13.35 6.28 -17.47
N ALA A 400 -12.67 6.25 -16.32
CA ALA A 400 -11.27 6.70 -16.19
C ALA A 400 -10.26 5.89 -17.02
N ASN A 401 -10.56 4.62 -17.34
CA ASN A 401 -9.78 3.86 -18.33
C ASN A 401 -10.13 4.28 -19.76
N GLU A 402 -11.40 4.55 -20.06
CA GLU A 402 -11.87 5.03 -21.37
C GLU A 402 -11.32 6.44 -21.68
N MET A 403 -11.15 7.29 -20.66
CA MET A 403 -10.44 8.57 -20.77
C MET A 403 -8.97 8.38 -21.17
N LEU A 404 -8.30 7.31 -20.69
CA LEU A 404 -6.95 6.95 -21.13
C LEU A 404 -6.97 6.33 -22.54
N ASP A 405 -7.99 5.56 -22.89
CA ASP A 405 -8.18 5.03 -24.25
C ASP A 405 -8.31 6.18 -25.26
N TRP A 406 -9.09 7.23 -24.95
CA TRP A 406 -9.22 8.42 -25.80
C TRP A 406 -7.90 9.20 -25.92
N LEU A 407 -7.09 9.31 -24.86
CA LEU A 407 -5.75 9.90 -24.99
C LEU A 407 -4.83 9.06 -25.88
N GLU A 408 -4.97 7.72 -25.88
CA GLU A 408 -4.25 6.81 -26.79
C GLU A 408 -4.79 6.87 -28.24
N GLU A 409 -6.08 7.19 -28.43
CA GLU A 409 -6.67 7.60 -29.73
C GLU A 409 -6.12 8.96 -30.23
N GLY A 410 -5.40 9.71 -29.39
CA GLY A 410 -4.81 11.02 -29.71
C GLY A 410 -5.63 12.24 -29.27
N GLU A 411 -6.69 12.04 -28.47
CA GLU A 411 -7.54 13.10 -27.93
C GLU A 411 -6.74 14.11 -27.08
N THR A 412 -7.28 15.31 -26.91
CA THR A 412 -6.76 16.32 -25.98
C THR A 412 -7.31 16.11 -24.56
N PRO A 413 -6.56 16.44 -23.49
CA PRO A 413 -7.11 16.47 -22.13
C PRO A 413 -8.39 17.32 -22.03
N GLU A 414 -8.44 18.43 -22.75
CA GLU A 414 -9.64 19.26 -22.96
C GLU A 414 -10.78 18.46 -23.62
N GLY A 415 -10.53 17.83 -24.77
CA GLY A 415 -11.51 17.05 -25.54
C GLY A 415 -12.02 15.81 -24.81
N VAL A 416 -11.23 15.20 -23.91
CA VAL A 416 -11.72 14.17 -22.98
C VAL A 416 -12.83 14.72 -22.08
N ILE A 417 -12.69 15.95 -21.56
CA ILE A 417 -13.73 16.60 -20.76
C ILE A 417 -14.94 17.00 -21.62
N GLU A 418 -14.74 17.33 -22.90
CA GLU A 418 -15.84 17.59 -23.84
C GLU A 418 -16.62 16.31 -24.18
N ARG A 419 -15.96 15.18 -24.44
CA ARG A 419 -16.61 13.86 -24.63
C ARG A 419 -17.38 13.42 -23.37
N LEU A 420 -16.94 13.80 -22.17
CA LEU A 420 -17.73 13.61 -20.93
C LEU A 420 -18.93 14.55 -20.81
N ARG A 421 -18.84 15.80 -21.28
CA ARG A 421 -19.98 16.74 -21.36
C ARG A 421 -21.03 16.27 -22.37
N ASP A 422 -20.62 15.75 -23.53
CA ASP A 422 -21.56 15.18 -24.50
C ASP A 422 -22.30 13.94 -23.95
N ARG A 423 -21.59 13.12 -23.16
CA ARG A 423 -22.15 11.91 -22.53
C ARG A 423 -23.10 12.19 -21.37
N TYR A 424 -22.83 13.23 -20.56
CA TYR A 424 -23.50 13.46 -19.27
C TYR A 424 -24.07 14.87 -19.06
N GLY A 425 -23.95 15.76 -20.05
CA GLY A 425 -24.27 17.18 -19.96
C GLY A 425 -23.21 18.01 -19.21
N ASP A 426 -23.44 19.31 -19.06
CA ASP A 426 -22.58 20.24 -18.30
C ASP A 426 -22.32 19.78 -16.85
N GLN A 427 -23.20 18.93 -16.31
CA GLN A 427 -23.14 18.37 -14.96
C GLN A 427 -22.44 17.01 -14.89
N TRP A 428 -21.51 16.74 -15.82
CA TRP A 428 -20.84 15.45 -16.06
C TRP A 428 -20.23 14.74 -14.83
N GLY A 429 -20.03 15.45 -13.72
CA GLY A 429 -19.83 14.84 -12.42
C GLY A 429 -20.04 15.83 -11.29
N GLY A 430 -20.46 15.35 -10.13
CA GLY A 430 -20.43 16.11 -8.88
C GLY A 430 -19.02 16.08 -8.26
N GLY A 431 -17.98 16.33 -9.05
CA GLY A 431 -16.58 16.08 -8.68
C GLY A 431 -15.55 16.86 -9.51
N GLN A 432 -14.32 16.36 -9.50
CA GLN A 432 -13.15 16.95 -10.18
C GLN A 432 -12.31 15.86 -10.86
N ILE A 433 -11.64 16.21 -11.96
CA ILE A 433 -10.66 15.34 -12.64
C ILE A 433 -9.39 16.15 -12.90
N ASN A 434 -8.22 15.54 -12.67
CA ASN A 434 -6.94 16.01 -13.21
C ASN A 434 -6.50 15.07 -14.34
N ILE A 435 -6.13 15.62 -15.48
CA ILE A 435 -5.61 14.88 -16.64
C ILE A 435 -4.27 15.50 -17.05
N VAL A 436 -3.29 14.66 -17.39
CA VAL A 436 -2.08 15.04 -18.12
C VAL A 436 -1.70 13.93 -19.10
N ASP A 437 -1.23 14.30 -20.28
CA ASP A 437 -0.74 13.36 -21.29
C ASP A 437 0.78 13.41 -21.47
N VAL A 438 1.32 12.50 -22.29
CA VAL A 438 2.75 12.44 -22.62
C VAL A 438 3.20 13.45 -23.68
N GLN A 439 2.34 14.41 -24.05
CA GLN A 439 2.74 15.64 -24.74
C GLN A 439 2.87 16.83 -23.77
N GLY A 440 2.54 16.63 -22.48
CA GLY A 440 2.55 17.66 -21.45
C GLY A 440 1.37 18.62 -21.52
N ARG A 441 0.33 18.31 -22.30
CA ARG A 441 -0.98 18.99 -22.23
C ARG A 441 -1.68 18.52 -20.96
N SER A 442 -2.53 19.35 -20.37
CA SER A 442 -3.15 19.04 -19.08
C SER A 442 -4.44 19.83 -18.85
N ILE A 443 -5.35 19.25 -18.07
CA ILE A 443 -6.51 19.98 -17.55
C ILE A 443 -6.84 19.54 -16.13
N SER A 444 -7.20 20.51 -15.29
CA SER A 444 -8.03 20.23 -14.10
C SER A 444 -9.44 20.72 -14.38
N ALA A 445 -10.40 19.81 -14.32
CA ALA A 445 -11.80 20.07 -14.60
C ALA A 445 -12.65 19.83 -13.35
N THR A 446 -13.55 20.76 -13.05
CA THR A 446 -14.51 20.67 -11.93
C THR A 446 -15.91 20.70 -12.51
N GLY A 447 -16.76 19.74 -12.11
CA GLY A 447 -18.19 19.72 -12.42
C GLY A 447 -19.02 20.41 -11.33
N THR A 448 -20.15 19.83 -10.95
CA THR A 448 -21.17 20.44 -10.07
C THR A 448 -20.85 20.40 -8.57
N GLU A 449 -19.57 20.41 -8.19
CA GLU A 449 -19.23 20.39 -6.77
C GLU A 449 -19.73 21.65 -6.03
N SER A 450 -20.47 21.42 -4.95
CA SER A 450 -21.11 22.46 -4.15
C SER A 450 -20.21 23.02 -3.05
N MET A 451 -19.14 22.29 -2.72
CA MET A 451 -18.25 22.61 -1.60
C MET A 451 -17.12 23.56 -2.02
N TRP A 452 -16.35 24.03 -1.03
CA TRP A 452 -15.08 24.70 -1.31
C TRP A 452 -14.13 23.73 -2.01
N LYS A 453 -13.46 24.22 -3.05
CA LYS A 453 -12.61 23.46 -3.96
C LYS A 453 -11.65 24.40 -4.68
N GLY A 454 -10.51 23.88 -5.11
CA GLY A 454 -9.56 24.60 -5.94
C GLY A 454 -8.94 23.70 -7.01
N GLN A 455 -8.31 24.33 -8.00
CA GLN A 455 -7.59 23.67 -9.08
C GLN A 455 -6.55 24.62 -9.73
N ARG A 456 -5.39 24.09 -10.11
CA ARG A 456 -4.38 24.74 -10.97
C ARG A 456 -3.78 23.69 -11.89
N PHE A 457 -3.61 24.03 -13.15
CA PHE A 457 -2.95 23.19 -14.14
C PHE A 457 -2.12 24.07 -15.08
N GLY A 458 -1.13 23.45 -15.70
CA GLY A 458 -0.18 24.09 -16.59
C GLY A 458 0.64 23.04 -17.33
N LYS A 459 1.64 23.48 -18.08
CA LYS A 459 2.50 22.55 -18.84
C LYS A 459 3.03 21.46 -17.91
N ASN A 460 2.90 20.19 -18.34
CA ASN A 460 3.33 18.99 -17.63
C ASN A 460 2.59 18.67 -16.30
N TYR A 461 1.55 19.40 -15.87
CA TYR A 461 0.85 19.07 -14.61
C TYR A 461 -0.63 19.51 -14.51
N ALA A 462 -1.41 18.79 -13.70
CA ALA A 462 -2.77 19.17 -13.29
C ALA A 462 -3.00 18.86 -11.80
N THR A 463 -3.49 19.83 -11.02
CA THR A 463 -3.73 19.72 -9.58
C THR A 463 -5.13 20.19 -9.21
N SER A 464 -5.76 19.49 -8.27
CA SER A 464 -7.04 19.93 -7.70
C SER A 464 -7.35 19.23 -6.39
N GLY A 465 -8.35 19.76 -5.69
CA GLY A 465 -8.96 19.09 -4.55
C GLY A 465 -10.15 19.85 -3.98
N ASN A 466 -10.93 19.14 -3.18
CA ASN A 466 -12.20 19.58 -2.61
C ASN A 466 -12.19 19.37 -1.09
N ILE A 467 -12.91 20.21 -0.35
CA ILE A 467 -12.85 20.32 1.12
C ILE A 467 -11.41 20.50 1.65
N LEU A 468 -10.60 21.32 0.96
CA LEU A 468 -9.27 21.70 1.42
C LEU A 468 -9.35 22.88 2.40
N ALA A 469 -8.27 23.15 3.12
CA ALA A 469 -8.20 24.25 4.09
C ALA A 469 -8.31 25.66 3.47
N GLY A 470 -7.78 25.85 2.26
CA GLY A 470 -7.74 27.13 1.55
C GLY A 470 -7.11 27.02 0.16
N PRO A 471 -7.13 28.09 -0.66
CA PRO A 471 -6.53 28.09 -2.01
C PRO A 471 -5.03 27.79 -2.00
N GLU A 472 -4.33 28.14 -0.92
CA GLU A 472 -2.89 27.96 -0.71
C GLU A 472 -2.47 26.48 -0.81
N VAL A 473 -3.40 25.54 -0.57
CA VAL A 473 -3.18 24.10 -0.76
C VAL A 473 -2.92 23.75 -2.23
N VAL A 474 -3.59 24.44 -3.16
CA VAL A 474 -3.49 24.21 -4.60
C VAL A 474 -2.28 24.94 -5.19
N ASP A 475 -2.00 26.15 -4.73
CA ASP A 475 -0.76 26.86 -5.04
C ASP A 475 0.46 26.10 -4.53
N GLY A 476 0.38 25.53 -3.31
CA GLY A 476 1.42 24.70 -2.71
C GLY A 476 1.81 23.48 -3.56
N PHE A 477 0.86 22.83 -4.23
CA PHE A 477 1.17 21.81 -5.25
C PHE A 477 1.89 22.45 -6.45
N ALA A 478 1.23 23.41 -7.10
CA ALA A 478 1.60 23.93 -8.41
C ALA A 478 2.98 24.61 -8.39
N ASP A 479 3.16 25.58 -7.49
CA ASP A 479 4.42 26.32 -7.34
C ASP A 479 5.59 25.38 -7.02
N THR A 480 5.33 24.25 -6.36
CA THR A 480 6.36 23.25 -6.02
C THR A 480 6.69 22.33 -7.19
N PHE A 481 5.72 21.98 -8.04
CA PHE A 481 5.97 21.20 -9.25
C PHE A 481 6.70 22.04 -10.32
N GLU A 482 6.30 23.31 -10.48
CA GLU A 482 6.94 24.31 -11.34
C GLU A 482 8.39 24.58 -10.88
N ARG A 483 8.60 24.90 -9.59
CA ARG A 483 9.93 25.16 -9.01
C ARG A 483 10.87 23.94 -9.00
N THR A 484 10.36 22.73 -9.27
CA THR A 484 11.19 21.52 -9.42
C THR A 484 11.37 21.08 -10.88
N GLU A 485 10.82 21.79 -11.86
CA GLU A 485 11.13 21.57 -13.27
C GLU A 485 12.61 21.91 -13.57
N GLY A 486 13.26 21.14 -14.45
CA GLY A 486 14.69 21.28 -14.77
C GLY A 486 15.67 20.99 -13.62
N SER A 487 15.19 20.54 -12.45
CA SER A 487 16.03 20.32 -11.26
C SER A 487 16.79 18.98 -11.24
N GLY A 488 16.56 18.11 -12.22
CA GLY A 488 17.07 16.73 -12.23
C GLY A 488 16.42 15.80 -11.19
N MET A 489 15.39 16.25 -10.45
CA MET A 489 14.61 15.39 -9.56
C MET A 489 13.67 14.47 -10.38
N PRO A 490 13.68 13.14 -10.16
CA PRO A 490 12.73 12.23 -10.81
C PRO A 490 11.27 12.64 -10.57
N LEU A 491 10.39 12.37 -11.53
CA LEU A 491 8.97 12.78 -11.46
C LEU A 491 8.30 12.33 -10.16
N ALA A 492 8.59 11.10 -9.70
CA ALA A 492 8.10 10.56 -8.45
C ALA A 492 8.43 11.43 -7.22
N GLU A 493 9.62 12.03 -7.18
CA GLU A 493 10.02 12.94 -6.11
C GLU A 493 9.36 14.32 -6.26
N ARG A 494 9.21 14.83 -7.49
CA ARG A 494 8.52 16.11 -7.78
C ARG A 494 7.05 16.06 -7.33
N LEU A 495 6.31 15.03 -7.75
CA LEU A 495 4.90 14.79 -7.37
C LEU A 495 4.73 14.67 -5.85
N LEU A 496 5.63 13.92 -5.19
CA LEU A 496 5.62 13.71 -3.76
C LEU A 496 5.91 15.01 -2.98
N LYS A 497 6.93 15.79 -3.37
CA LYS A 497 7.22 17.09 -2.74
C LYS A 497 6.07 18.08 -2.91
N ALA A 498 5.39 18.07 -4.06
CA ALA A 498 4.21 18.89 -4.31
C ALA A 498 3.03 18.47 -3.40
N LEU A 499 2.74 17.18 -3.26
CA LEU A 499 1.73 16.66 -2.34
C LEU A 499 2.04 17.02 -0.87
N ALA A 500 3.30 16.92 -0.45
CA ALA A 500 3.71 17.31 0.89
C ALA A 500 3.68 18.85 1.10
N ALA A 501 3.84 19.66 0.06
CA ALA A 501 3.70 21.11 0.13
C ALA A 501 2.24 21.55 0.28
N ALA A 502 1.33 20.96 -0.50
CA ALA A 502 -0.11 21.13 -0.34
C ALA A 502 -0.58 20.74 1.07
N ASP A 503 -0.05 19.65 1.63
CA ASP A 503 -0.39 19.22 2.98
C ASP A 503 0.08 20.20 4.07
N ARG A 504 1.28 20.79 3.92
CA ARG A 504 1.79 21.85 4.81
C ARG A 504 0.99 23.16 4.72
N ALA A 505 0.39 23.44 3.57
CA ALA A 505 -0.55 24.55 3.40
C ALA A 505 -1.96 24.25 3.95
N GLY A 506 -2.19 23.06 4.52
CA GLY A 506 -3.40 22.69 5.26
C GLY A 506 -4.09 21.43 4.75
N GLY A 507 -3.83 21.01 3.51
CA GLY A 507 -4.35 19.77 2.93
C GLY A 507 -5.89 19.65 2.93
N ASP A 508 -6.39 18.41 3.06
CA ASP A 508 -7.80 18.11 3.37
C ASP A 508 -8.13 18.66 4.77
N ALA A 509 -9.15 19.53 4.87
CA ALA A 509 -9.51 20.22 6.11
C ALA A 509 -9.99 19.28 7.24
N ARG A 510 -10.13 17.98 6.96
CA ARG A 510 -10.56 16.93 7.91
C ARG A 510 -9.42 15.97 8.25
N GLY A 511 -8.20 16.26 7.79
CA GLY A 511 -7.01 15.43 7.93
C GLY A 511 -6.95 14.28 6.93
N ARG A 512 -5.99 13.37 7.12
CA ARG A 512 -5.63 12.31 6.17
C ARG A 512 -6.05 10.92 6.65
N MET A 513 -6.21 9.99 5.71
CA MET A 513 -6.37 8.56 5.95
C MET A 513 -5.63 7.72 4.91
N GLY A 514 -5.77 8.02 3.63
CA GLY A 514 -5.06 7.33 2.54
C GLY A 514 -4.12 8.26 1.77
N ALA A 515 -3.01 7.72 1.26
CA ALA A 515 -2.11 8.38 0.33
C ALA A 515 -1.48 7.39 -0.67
N THR A 516 -1.16 7.83 -1.87
CA THR A 516 -0.58 7.00 -2.94
C THR A 516 0.35 7.79 -3.87
N LEU A 517 1.34 7.10 -4.42
CA LEU A 517 2.25 7.59 -5.46
C LEU A 517 2.36 6.52 -6.55
N VAL A 518 1.87 6.83 -7.75
CA VAL A 518 1.95 5.96 -8.93
C VAL A 518 2.66 6.72 -10.04
N VAL A 519 3.77 6.20 -10.53
CA VAL A 519 4.49 6.70 -11.72
C VAL A 519 4.75 5.52 -12.64
N LYS A 520 4.45 5.69 -13.92
CA LYS A 520 4.71 4.72 -14.98
C LYS A 520 5.70 5.30 -15.99
N LYS A 521 6.43 4.38 -16.64
CA LYS A 521 7.47 4.65 -17.65
C LYS A 521 7.58 3.40 -18.50
N LYS A 522 7.62 3.53 -19.82
CA LYS A 522 7.68 2.33 -20.68
C LYS A 522 8.94 1.52 -20.43
N ARG A 523 8.80 0.19 -20.37
CA ARG A 523 9.92 -0.75 -20.28
C ARG A 523 9.85 -1.78 -21.43
N PRO A 524 11.01 -2.33 -21.85
CA PRO A 524 11.06 -3.32 -22.95
C PRO A 524 10.37 -4.66 -22.63
N GLY A 525 9.84 -4.83 -21.41
CA GLY A 525 9.15 -6.04 -20.97
C GLY A 525 10.09 -7.19 -20.62
N GLY A 526 9.50 -8.28 -20.12
CA GLY A 526 10.22 -9.45 -19.63
C GLY A 526 9.50 -10.08 -18.42
N LEU A 527 10.15 -11.06 -17.79
CA LEU A 527 9.70 -11.71 -16.57
C LEU A 527 10.19 -10.93 -15.32
N GLY A 528 9.50 -11.07 -14.19
CA GLY A 528 9.85 -10.39 -12.93
C GLY A 528 9.36 -8.94 -12.80
N PRO A 529 9.17 -8.43 -11.56
CA PRO A 529 8.62 -7.08 -11.28
C PRO A 529 9.64 -5.93 -11.50
N GLN A 530 10.69 -6.20 -12.26
CA GLN A 530 11.57 -5.18 -12.82
C GLN A 530 11.06 -4.71 -14.19
N ASN A 531 10.27 -5.55 -14.87
CA ASN A 531 9.88 -5.42 -16.27
C ASN A 531 8.41 -5.02 -16.47
N THR A 532 7.84 -4.35 -15.47
CA THR A 532 6.52 -3.71 -15.50
C THR A 532 6.62 -2.24 -15.91
N ASP A 533 5.63 -1.71 -16.62
CA ASP A 533 5.54 -0.27 -16.91
C ASP A 533 5.29 0.58 -15.65
N ASP A 534 4.80 -0.04 -14.56
CA ASP A 534 4.81 0.54 -13.21
C ASP A 534 6.26 0.73 -12.72
N TYR A 535 6.71 1.99 -12.67
CA TYR A 535 8.02 2.37 -12.16
C TYR A 535 7.97 2.54 -10.63
N VAL A 536 7.04 3.36 -10.16
CA VAL A 536 6.72 3.57 -8.73
C VAL A 536 5.24 3.25 -8.55
N ASN A 537 4.89 2.44 -7.56
CA ASN A 537 3.51 2.14 -7.23
C ASN A 537 3.44 1.85 -5.72
N LEU A 538 3.15 2.88 -4.93
CA LEU A 538 3.29 2.89 -3.47
C LEU A 538 2.01 3.38 -2.80
N ARG A 539 1.55 2.71 -1.74
CA ARG A 539 0.29 3.04 -1.04
C ARG A 539 0.46 3.03 0.48
N ILE A 540 -0.16 4.01 1.13
CA ILE A 540 -0.55 3.98 2.54
C ILE A 540 -2.08 4.02 2.58
N ASP A 541 -2.71 2.90 2.89
CA ASP A 541 -4.17 2.77 2.82
C ASP A 541 -4.90 3.35 4.06
N ASN A 542 -4.22 3.42 5.21
CA ASN A 542 -4.79 3.86 6.49
C ASN A 542 -3.75 4.43 7.49
N SER A 543 -3.47 5.74 7.43
CA SER A 543 -2.78 6.48 8.49
C SER A 543 -3.17 7.97 8.53
N THR A 544 -3.18 8.56 9.73
CA THR A 544 -3.30 10.02 9.91
C THR A 544 -2.04 10.79 9.46
N ARG A 545 -0.91 10.08 9.29
CA ARG A 545 0.35 10.59 8.75
C ARG A 545 0.61 10.12 7.30
N ALA A 546 -0.41 9.64 6.58
CA ALA A 546 -0.24 8.89 5.32
C ALA A 546 0.71 9.52 4.27
N ILE A 547 0.73 10.85 4.09
CA ILE A 547 1.65 11.51 3.15
C ILE A 547 3.11 11.39 3.60
N HIS A 548 3.39 11.58 4.88
CA HIS A 548 4.74 11.44 5.45
C HIS A 548 5.20 9.96 5.50
N GLU A 549 4.28 9.03 5.73
CA GLU A 549 4.58 7.61 5.62
C GLU A 549 4.84 7.20 4.17
N LEU A 550 4.12 7.78 3.21
CA LEU A 550 4.40 7.64 1.77
C LEU A 550 5.75 8.27 1.38
N GLU A 551 6.16 9.38 1.99
CA GLU A 551 7.53 9.92 1.81
C GLU A 551 8.59 8.92 2.28
N ASN A 552 8.46 8.39 3.50
CA ASN A 552 9.39 7.39 4.05
C ASN A 552 9.42 6.13 3.17
N LEU A 553 8.25 5.67 2.71
CA LEU A 553 8.08 4.53 1.82
C LEU A 553 8.75 4.78 0.46
N TYR A 554 8.65 6.00 -0.10
CA TYR A 554 9.34 6.36 -1.35
C TYR A 554 10.86 6.40 -1.20
N TYR A 555 11.41 7.02 -0.15
CA TYR A 555 12.87 7.02 0.03
C TYR A 555 13.42 5.61 0.31
N ARG A 556 12.65 4.73 0.96
CA ARG A 556 13.00 3.31 1.11
C ARG A 556 12.87 2.52 -0.19
N TRP A 557 11.81 2.73 -0.97
CA TRP A 557 11.66 2.18 -2.33
C TRP A 557 12.88 2.57 -3.19
N ARG A 558 13.29 3.83 -3.14
CA ARG A 558 14.44 4.36 -3.88
C ARG A 558 15.74 3.71 -3.41
N SER A 559 15.95 3.54 -2.11
CA SER A 559 17.11 2.82 -1.55
C SER A 559 17.19 1.36 -2.00
N ILE A 560 16.04 0.69 -2.19
CA ILE A 560 15.97 -0.71 -2.65
C ILE A 560 16.17 -0.82 -4.17
N ARG A 561 15.57 0.08 -4.96
CA ARG A 561 15.61 0.09 -6.43
C ARG A 561 16.90 0.68 -6.98
N ASN A 562 17.30 1.84 -6.50
CA ASN A 562 18.61 2.42 -6.77
C ASN A 562 19.57 1.76 -5.79
N GLN A 563 20.26 0.70 -6.22
CA GLN A 563 21.46 0.17 -5.53
C GLN A 563 22.65 1.14 -5.68
N GLU A 564 22.38 2.43 -5.48
CA GLU A 564 23.31 3.53 -5.48
C GLU A 564 24.19 3.45 -4.23
N PRO A 565 25.50 3.70 -4.37
CA PRO A 565 26.38 3.96 -3.24
C PRO A 565 25.85 5.14 -2.42
N GLY A 566 25.40 4.89 -1.18
CA GLY A 566 25.00 5.95 -0.23
C GLY A 566 23.82 5.66 0.70
N PHE A 567 22.85 4.85 0.26
CA PHE A 567 21.64 4.57 1.07
C PHE A 567 21.71 3.25 1.87
N ARG A 568 22.82 2.52 1.74
CA ARG A 568 23.25 1.44 2.64
C ARG A 568 24.14 2.07 3.71
N VAL A 569 23.98 1.70 4.99
CA VAL A 569 25.11 1.79 5.93
C VAL A 569 26.17 0.82 5.42
N MET A 570 27.40 1.27 5.13
CA MET A 570 28.46 0.38 4.65
C MET A 570 29.00 -0.52 5.77
N GLY A 571 28.20 -1.52 6.15
CA GLY A 571 28.49 -2.58 7.11
C GLY A 571 28.41 -3.99 6.52
N GLN A 572 28.13 -4.13 5.22
CA GLN A 572 28.36 -5.36 4.47
C GLN A 572 29.66 -5.19 3.68
N SER A 573 30.50 -6.23 3.65
CA SER A 573 31.90 -6.11 3.22
C SER A 573 32.12 -6.06 1.71
N ARG A 574 31.07 -6.13 0.87
CA ARG A 574 31.18 -6.16 -0.61
C ARG A 574 30.02 -5.47 -1.35
N GLY A 575 30.29 -4.98 -2.55
CA GLY A 575 29.28 -4.49 -3.51
C GLY A 575 29.77 -3.42 -4.50
N GLU A 576 28.90 -3.03 -5.44
CA GLU A 576 29.12 -1.89 -6.36
C GLU A 576 29.21 -0.55 -5.62
N ASP A 577 28.56 -0.45 -4.47
CA ASP A 577 28.69 0.67 -3.54
C ASP A 577 30.14 0.83 -3.06
N VAL A 578 30.80 -0.28 -2.73
CA VAL A 578 32.22 -0.30 -2.39
C VAL A 578 33.09 -0.03 -3.62
N LYS A 579 32.73 -0.49 -4.84
CA LYS A 579 33.47 -0.13 -6.07
C LYS A 579 33.43 1.37 -6.36
N TRP A 580 32.31 2.04 -6.09
CA TRP A 580 32.21 3.49 -6.21
C TRP A 580 32.99 4.20 -5.11
N LEU A 581 32.98 3.69 -3.88
CA LEU A 581 33.79 4.22 -2.78
C LEU A 581 35.28 4.15 -3.12
N GLN A 582 35.77 3.00 -3.58
CA GLN A 582 37.15 2.81 -3.99
C GLN A 582 37.55 3.76 -5.13
N ARG A 583 36.71 3.90 -6.17
CA ARG A 583 36.93 4.88 -7.26
C ARG A 583 36.94 6.33 -6.75
N SER A 584 36.02 6.70 -5.86
CA SER A 584 35.95 8.07 -5.32
C SER A 584 37.14 8.37 -4.41
N LEU A 585 37.59 7.41 -3.59
CA LEU A 585 38.80 7.56 -2.78
C LEU A 585 40.09 7.67 -3.62
N VAL A 586 40.12 7.09 -4.83
CA VAL A 586 41.19 7.36 -5.81
C VAL A 586 41.08 8.78 -6.37
N GLU A 587 39.88 9.22 -6.76
CA GLU A 587 39.63 10.57 -7.29
C GLU A 587 40.00 11.68 -6.28
N PHE A 588 39.79 11.44 -4.99
CA PHE A 588 40.20 12.31 -3.89
C PHE A 588 41.65 12.09 -3.39
N GLY A 589 42.41 11.16 -3.98
CA GLY A 589 43.82 10.91 -3.62
C GLY A 589 44.07 10.14 -2.30
N TYR A 590 43.05 9.56 -1.67
CA TYR A 590 43.17 8.79 -0.41
C TYR A 590 43.54 7.32 -0.62
N LEU A 591 43.38 6.81 -1.84
CA LEU A 591 43.62 5.43 -2.26
C LEU A 591 44.36 5.43 -3.61
N SER A 592 45.18 4.41 -3.88
CA SER A 592 45.87 4.25 -5.17
C SER A 592 45.12 3.29 -6.09
N PRO A 593 44.99 3.55 -7.40
CA PRO A 593 44.48 2.56 -8.37
C PRO A 593 45.43 1.38 -8.58
N ASP A 594 46.70 1.50 -8.14
CA ASP A 594 47.67 0.41 -8.12
C ASP A 594 47.61 -0.43 -6.84
N ASP A 595 46.76 -0.09 -5.87
CA ASP A 595 46.56 -0.90 -4.68
C ASP A 595 45.83 -2.21 -5.05
N ARG A 596 46.59 -3.30 -5.19
CA ARG A 596 46.06 -4.60 -5.58
C ARG A 596 45.20 -5.29 -4.51
N ALA A 597 45.06 -4.73 -3.31
CA ALA A 597 44.05 -5.19 -2.36
C ALA A 597 42.68 -4.55 -2.67
N ALA A 598 42.65 -3.28 -3.10
CA ALA A 598 41.42 -2.59 -3.50
C ALA A 598 41.02 -2.83 -4.98
N PHE A 599 42.00 -2.98 -5.88
CA PHE A 599 41.82 -3.09 -7.34
C PHE A 599 42.35 -4.41 -7.90
N GLY A 600 41.80 -4.83 -9.05
CA GLY A 600 42.29 -5.97 -9.82
C GLY A 600 43.60 -5.65 -10.57
N GLU A 601 44.09 -6.64 -11.33
CA GLU A 601 45.17 -6.46 -12.30
C GLU A 601 44.68 -5.78 -13.58
N ASP A 602 43.36 -5.84 -13.83
CA ASP A 602 42.61 -5.12 -14.86
C ASP A 602 42.32 -3.64 -14.49
N GLY A 603 42.78 -3.18 -13.32
CA GLY A 603 42.50 -1.85 -12.78
C GLY A 603 41.06 -1.63 -12.28
N ASN A 604 40.18 -2.64 -12.34
CA ASN A 604 38.81 -2.49 -11.84
C ASN A 604 38.77 -2.57 -10.31
N ALA A 605 37.91 -1.76 -9.70
CA ALA A 605 37.67 -1.82 -8.26
C ALA A 605 37.09 -3.20 -7.87
N ARG A 606 37.70 -3.88 -6.89
CA ARG A 606 37.24 -5.21 -6.45
C ARG A 606 35.89 -5.17 -5.74
N GLY A 607 35.52 -4.02 -5.17
CA GLY A 607 34.26 -3.85 -4.44
C GLY A 607 34.26 -4.61 -3.12
N ILE A 608 35.38 -4.57 -2.39
CA ILE A 608 35.58 -5.25 -1.10
C ILE A 608 36.07 -4.24 -0.07
N LEU A 609 35.31 -4.05 1.01
CA LEU A 609 35.63 -3.14 2.10
C LEU A 609 36.64 -3.82 3.04
N ASN A 610 37.87 -3.89 2.56
CA ASN A 610 39.04 -4.41 3.27
C ASN A 610 39.72 -3.30 4.11
N ALA A 611 40.77 -3.68 4.86
CA ALA A 611 41.56 -2.75 5.67
C ALA A 611 42.02 -1.52 4.87
N THR A 612 42.65 -1.72 3.70
CA THR A 612 43.08 -0.62 2.82
C THR A 612 41.96 0.39 2.52
N THR A 613 40.78 -0.10 2.15
CA THR A 613 39.62 0.75 1.79
C THR A 613 39.05 1.45 3.02
N ALA A 614 39.03 0.77 4.17
CA ALA A 614 38.61 1.32 5.46
C ALA A 614 39.56 2.39 5.98
N ASP A 615 40.88 2.19 5.85
CA ASP A 615 41.91 3.15 6.27
C ASP A 615 41.91 4.41 5.37
N ALA A 616 41.72 4.23 4.06
CA ALA A 616 41.55 5.34 3.12
C ALA A 616 40.28 6.15 3.41
N LEU A 617 39.18 5.48 3.72
CA LEU A 617 37.94 6.10 4.17
C LEU A 617 38.10 6.85 5.51
N ALA A 618 38.80 6.26 6.48
CA ALA A 618 39.05 6.89 7.77
C ALA A 618 39.87 8.19 7.64
N ARG A 619 40.89 8.20 6.76
CA ARG A 619 41.63 9.41 6.40
C ARG A 619 40.71 10.46 5.76
N TYR A 620 39.95 10.11 4.72
CA TYR A 620 39.00 11.02 4.05
C TYR A 620 38.04 11.68 5.04
N LYS A 621 37.51 10.90 6.00
CA LYS A 621 36.56 11.36 7.01
C LYS A 621 37.21 12.27 8.05
N ASN A 622 38.40 11.93 8.55
CA ASN A 622 39.12 12.77 9.52
C ASN A 622 39.41 14.17 8.94
N ASP A 623 39.90 14.24 7.71
CA ASP A 623 40.22 15.49 7.01
C ASP A 623 39.00 16.40 6.77
N ARG A 624 37.77 15.85 6.85
CA ARG A 624 36.49 16.57 6.71
C ARG A 624 35.68 16.62 8.01
N ASN A 625 36.29 16.25 9.14
CA ASN A 625 35.67 16.18 10.47
C ASN A 625 34.41 15.28 10.56
N LEU A 626 34.34 14.22 9.76
CA LEU A 626 33.22 13.26 9.66
C LEU A 626 33.40 12.00 10.55
N GLY A 627 34.31 12.07 11.54
CA GLY A 627 34.57 11.02 12.54
C GLY A 627 35.40 9.82 12.05
N GLY A 628 36.24 9.27 12.93
CA GLY A 628 37.26 8.27 12.57
C GLY A 628 36.80 6.82 12.37
N ALA A 629 35.50 6.51 12.45
CA ALA A 629 35.01 5.13 12.31
C ALA A 629 35.19 4.60 10.86
N PRO A 630 35.55 3.32 10.65
CA PRO A 630 35.85 2.73 9.33
C PRO A 630 34.62 2.48 8.42
N SER A 631 33.47 3.07 8.72
CA SER A 631 32.22 2.92 7.98
C SER A 631 31.81 4.23 7.28
N ALA A 632 31.24 4.09 6.07
CA ALA A 632 30.65 5.19 5.33
C ALA A 632 29.14 5.24 5.62
N GLY A 633 28.71 6.31 6.26
CA GLY A 633 27.29 6.67 6.40
C GLY A 633 26.84 7.66 5.32
N LEU A 634 25.54 7.94 5.29
CA LEU A 634 24.91 8.83 4.30
C LEU A 634 25.57 10.22 4.24
N GLU A 635 25.96 10.79 5.37
CA GLU A 635 26.66 12.08 5.47
C GLU A 635 28.00 12.08 4.73
N VAL A 636 28.78 11.01 4.90
CA VAL A 636 30.09 10.84 4.24
C VAL A 636 29.92 10.73 2.73
N VAL A 637 28.94 9.94 2.28
CA VAL A 637 28.69 9.77 0.86
C VAL A 637 28.10 11.04 0.24
N ASN A 638 27.30 11.81 0.97
CA ASN A 638 26.81 13.11 0.52
C ASN A 638 27.91 14.18 0.47
N ALA A 639 28.89 14.15 1.38
CA ALA A 639 30.09 14.98 1.28
C ALA A 639 30.88 14.64 0.00
N MET A 640 31.18 13.36 -0.22
CA MET A 640 31.83 12.88 -1.44
C MET A 640 31.08 13.30 -2.71
N ARG A 641 29.75 13.12 -2.75
CA ARG A 641 28.92 13.52 -3.91
C ARG A 641 29.01 15.02 -4.21
N ARG A 642 28.94 15.89 -3.19
CA ARG A 642 29.08 17.35 -3.37
C ARG A 642 30.47 17.75 -3.85
N GLU A 643 31.50 17.08 -3.33
CA GLU A 643 32.90 17.34 -3.68
C GLU A 643 33.19 17.00 -5.15
N ARG A 644 32.73 15.84 -5.66
CA ARG A 644 32.85 15.46 -7.08
C ARG A 644 32.06 16.36 -8.04
N LEU A 645 31.01 17.01 -7.54
CA LEU A 645 30.20 17.97 -8.29
C LEU A 645 30.73 19.42 -8.21
N GLY A 646 31.79 19.68 -7.41
CA GLY A 646 32.33 21.03 -7.20
C GLY A 646 31.42 21.96 -6.37
N LEU A 647 30.44 21.41 -5.64
CA LEU A 647 29.37 22.16 -4.97
C LEU A 647 29.54 22.19 -3.45
N LEU A 648 30.62 22.80 -2.97
CA LEU A 648 30.86 23.06 -1.55
C LEU A 648 31.25 24.54 -1.31
N PRO A 649 30.39 25.36 -0.67
CA PRO A 649 30.89 26.50 0.10
C PRO A 649 31.60 26.01 1.37
N HIS A 650 32.53 26.81 1.90
CA HIS A 650 33.10 26.55 3.23
C HIS A 650 32.02 26.66 4.32
N VAL A 651 31.95 25.65 5.20
CA VAL A 651 31.22 25.73 6.48
C VAL A 651 32.22 26.11 7.56
N SER A 652 31.93 27.15 8.35
CA SER A 652 32.92 27.76 9.26
C SER A 652 32.39 28.22 10.62
N SER A 653 31.41 27.52 11.20
CA SER A 653 31.22 27.45 12.66
C SER A 653 30.50 26.14 13.06
N PRO A 654 30.50 25.73 14.35
CA PRO A 654 29.77 24.55 14.82
C PRO A 654 28.27 24.76 15.10
N GLU A 655 27.71 25.95 14.83
CA GLU A 655 26.41 26.37 15.40
C GLU A 655 25.19 25.86 14.61
N ASP A 656 25.37 25.38 13.37
CA ASP A 656 24.29 24.86 12.50
C ASP A 656 23.69 23.49 12.93
N THR A 657 24.02 22.96 14.11
CA THR A 657 23.60 21.60 14.55
C THR A 657 22.38 21.55 15.47
N GLU A 658 21.82 22.69 15.91
CA GLU A 658 20.61 22.73 16.76
C GLU A 658 19.32 22.42 15.96
N GLY A 659 19.15 21.16 15.55
CA GLY A 659 17.95 20.69 14.86
C GLY A 659 17.71 19.18 14.85
N MET A 660 18.73 18.35 15.10
CA MET A 660 18.61 16.88 14.96
C MET A 660 18.36 16.16 16.30
N ILE A 661 17.16 16.32 16.86
CA ILE A 661 16.70 15.51 18.00
C ILE A 661 16.39 14.08 17.51
N ILE A 662 17.33 13.16 17.72
CA ILE A 662 17.12 11.73 17.48
C ILE A 662 16.41 11.12 18.70
N TYR A 663 15.20 10.59 18.50
CA TYR A 663 14.48 9.83 19.53
C TYR A 663 15.18 8.49 19.82
N GLN A 664 15.83 8.38 20.98
CA GLN A 664 16.41 7.13 21.46
C GLN A 664 15.30 6.18 21.96
N ARG A 665 14.97 5.16 21.16
CA ARG A 665 13.95 4.15 21.49
C ARG A 665 14.50 3.10 22.47
N ASN A 666 14.65 3.47 23.73
CA ASN A 666 15.06 2.55 24.79
C ASN A 666 13.98 1.49 25.07
N GLY A 667 14.26 0.24 24.70
CA GLY A 667 13.76 -0.96 25.38
C GLY A 667 14.91 -1.53 26.21
N GLY A 668 14.67 -1.84 27.48
CA GLY A 668 15.75 -2.17 28.42
C GLY A 668 16.10 -3.65 28.49
N ASP A 669 17.19 -3.95 29.21
CA ASP A 669 17.08 -4.64 30.51
C ASP A 669 18.34 -4.39 31.36
N VAL A 670 18.23 -4.60 32.68
CA VAL A 670 19.31 -4.36 33.66
C VAL A 670 19.69 -5.66 34.37
N PRO A 671 20.95 -6.09 34.24
CA PRO A 671 21.72 -6.52 35.41
C PRO A 671 23.20 -6.06 35.34
N ARG A 672 23.83 -5.53 36.40
CA ARG A 672 23.43 -5.29 37.80
C ARG A 672 23.79 -3.86 38.21
#